data_AF-A0A150WL98-F1
#
_entry.id   AF-A0A150WL98-F1
#
_cell.length_a   1.000
_cell.length_b   1.000
_cell.length_c   1.000
_cell.angle_alpha   90.00
_cell.angle_beta   90.00
_cell.angle_gamma   90.00
#
_symmetry.space_group_name_H-M   'P 1'
#
loop_
_entity.id
_entity.type
_entity.pdbx_description
1 polymer ?
#
loop_
_entity_poly.entity_id
_entity_poly.type
_entity_poly.pdbx_seq_one_letter_code
_entity_poly.pdbx_strand_id
1 'polypeptide(L)'
;MKLHFAKKHLIAAAILLTQVTAVSPAMAEAMRCESVFTKGAVSPVARLQAVDKISYKDLIELDAQGFAFAKGSLKTAGKEMQFGFESEYTLNEVGPLTNFYGPAPEAGISKQAWLAMPVEKRMEWVFAKAKSIPFGAKDPVMVLLDKNPELSFLPQQLIKDDTGNVEIVVAPANRFETWLNQVRWINKNLGVGSMQAMISQPKESFFAPSGDIKEVTLKEDIGYFNFVHEADVLSRMAQGAEKFAADNSKEVMRPFLHPYLGPMVKFRHKKMVEAMTEVAHGKILNPEETAAIIKLEHSFKYIGSSSWRPDIAGTTRVSQEVRDAHKDEALLVDRVARSIYYAQKGRSPFVGMDKIKVLDTQSDFEKFTPEVQNLLKTIYPSKAPKKFEFDKAILVHETFRNFAYPLKSWRPTLQALDASGLSKTVSAAQEAYVAKLTQIAADHAQGQITTEQARALTQGALSQFAVESRLNETFVNFQSVLPKRYSEGHTGLMAPRRGLELRLASFKNQWKDNVQVIPGVTFKYRDGEQKTNTDRDVLMISTDGLSAAQVSKLEKDYLDMITIQAMTFPLKERASHTLVQVDGKVYNFGYNPIQYFSKFRTGDYAAASSRRLEPIVLLSRLEEVNMTKYIANIKDNKNAVLGRFRLEGDPRTHGKIDNNKSECGNNCTTWVTGAPIGKNGESLVWLLGGDRTVPWVQQNPGWLGSWMVGTASLERVPMVAYWTPKSIQNSLKEDFTDNTLNWDFNRK
;
A
#
# COMPACT_ATOMS: atom_id res chain seq x y z
N MET A 1 -76.14 -26.60 17.71
CA MET A 1 -75.65 -26.02 18.99
C MET A 1 -74.26 -26.58 19.28
N LYS A 2 -73.20 -26.10 18.63
CA LYS A 2 -72.27 -25.06 19.13
C LYS A 2 -71.88 -25.19 20.62
N LEU A 3 -71.13 -26.25 20.97
CA LEU A 3 -69.94 -26.27 21.85
C LEU A 3 -69.63 -27.73 22.29
N HIS A 4 -69.42 -28.65 21.34
CA HIS A 4 -68.91 -29.99 21.69
C HIS A 4 -68.07 -30.69 20.60
N PHE A 5 -67.63 -29.96 19.57
CA PHE A 5 -66.89 -30.54 18.44
C PHE A 5 -65.43 -30.08 18.34
N ALA A 6 -64.94 -29.23 19.26
CA ALA A 6 -63.59 -28.64 19.18
C ALA A 6 -62.55 -29.21 20.17
N LYS A 7 -62.90 -30.24 20.99
CA LYS A 7 -61.97 -30.79 22.00
C LYS A 7 -61.44 -32.19 21.73
N LYS A 8 -61.97 -32.93 20.74
CA LYS A 8 -61.49 -34.28 20.37
C LYS A 8 -60.47 -34.32 19.22
N HIS A 9 -60.29 -33.24 18.48
CA HIS A 9 -59.26 -33.17 17.41
C HIS A 9 -57.93 -32.54 17.85
N LEU A 10 -57.84 -31.97 19.06
CA LEU A 10 -56.59 -31.40 19.57
C LEU A 10 -55.70 -32.38 20.35
N ILE A 11 -56.22 -33.55 20.77
CA ILE A 11 -55.45 -34.54 21.55
C ILE A 11 -54.88 -35.65 20.65
N ALA A 12 -55.48 -35.91 19.48
CA ALA A 12 -54.94 -36.84 18.48
C ALA A 12 -53.77 -36.24 17.67
N ALA A 13 -53.69 -34.91 17.52
CA ALA A 13 -52.58 -34.23 16.86
C ALA A 13 -51.33 -34.09 17.74
N ALA A 14 -51.47 -34.20 19.07
CA ALA A 14 -50.36 -34.06 20.01
C ALA A 14 -49.59 -35.37 20.24
N ILE A 15 -50.16 -36.53 19.90
CA ILE A 15 -49.52 -37.85 20.11
C ILE A 15 -48.84 -38.37 18.84
N LEU A 16 -49.25 -37.89 17.64
CA LEU A 16 -48.59 -38.23 16.38
C LEU A 16 -47.34 -37.39 16.06
N LEU A 17 -47.04 -36.35 16.85
CA LEU A 17 -45.87 -35.48 16.67
C LEU A 17 -44.67 -35.84 17.57
N THR A 18 -44.77 -36.89 18.37
CA THR A 18 -43.69 -37.34 19.28
C THR A 18 -42.93 -38.58 18.82
N GLN A 19 -43.21 -39.11 17.62
CA GLN A 19 -42.47 -40.24 17.06
C GLN A 19 -42.30 -40.08 15.55
N VAL A 20 -41.32 -39.27 15.11
CA VAL A 20 -40.49 -39.50 13.91
C VAL A 20 -39.34 -38.48 13.94
N THR A 21 -38.12 -39.00 13.75
CA THR A 21 -36.84 -38.31 13.54
C THR A 21 -36.12 -37.73 14.77
N ALA A 22 -35.29 -38.57 15.39
CA ALA A 22 -34.04 -38.11 15.99
C ALA A 22 -33.10 -37.66 14.86
N VAL A 23 -33.19 -36.37 14.51
CA VAL A 23 -32.17 -35.69 13.71
C VAL A 23 -31.16 -35.09 14.68
N SER A 24 -29.86 -35.36 14.48
CA SER A 24 -28.82 -34.87 15.39
C SER A 24 -28.83 -33.34 15.47
N PRO A 25 -28.40 -32.74 16.60
CA PRO A 25 -28.29 -31.29 16.74
C PRO A 25 -27.51 -30.60 15.60
N ALA A 26 -26.62 -31.33 14.92
CA ALA A 26 -25.85 -30.84 13.78
C ALA A 26 -26.69 -30.55 12.51
N MET A 27 -27.82 -31.21 12.31
CA MET A 27 -28.70 -30.95 11.14
C MET A 27 -29.74 -29.84 11.41
N ALA A 28 -30.13 -29.62 12.66
CA ALA A 28 -31.00 -28.49 13.03
C ALA A 28 -30.26 -27.13 12.89
N GLU A 29 -28.94 -27.14 13.04
CA GLU A 29 -28.08 -25.97 12.80
C GLU A 29 -27.82 -25.75 11.30
N ALA A 30 -27.77 -26.82 10.49
CA ALA A 30 -27.71 -26.72 9.03
C ALA A 30 -28.99 -26.15 8.40
N MET A 31 -30.17 -26.52 8.91
CA MET A 31 -31.46 -26.03 8.36
C MET A 31 -31.82 -24.60 8.82
N ARG A 32 -31.24 -24.09 9.93
CA ARG A 32 -31.35 -22.66 10.28
C ARG A 32 -30.53 -21.76 9.35
N CYS A 33 -29.50 -22.29 8.67
CA CYS A 33 -28.72 -21.56 7.68
C CYS A 33 -29.43 -21.38 6.33
N GLU A 34 -30.44 -22.18 5.97
CA GLU A 34 -31.12 -22.05 4.67
C GLU A 34 -32.23 -20.99 4.64
N SER A 35 -32.85 -20.67 5.78
CA SER A 35 -33.98 -19.72 5.81
C SER A 35 -33.59 -18.23 5.83
N VAL A 36 -32.30 -17.90 5.95
CA VAL A 36 -31.78 -16.53 5.90
C VAL A 36 -31.48 -16.06 4.46
N PHE A 37 -31.57 -16.96 3.46
CA PHE A 37 -31.19 -16.65 2.08
C PHE A 37 -32.32 -16.16 1.15
N THR A 38 -33.57 -16.05 1.59
CA THR A 38 -34.69 -15.77 0.66
C THR A 38 -35.34 -14.39 0.74
N LYS A 39 -34.87 -13.44 1.56
CA LYS A 39 -35.36 -12.05 1.47
C LYS A 39 -34.24 -11.01 1.65
N GLY A 40 -33.81 -10.42 0.54
CA GLY A 40 -33.03 -9.18 0.50
C GLY A 40 -31.50 -9.34 0.65
N ALA A 41 -30.90 -10.43 0.17
CA ALA A 41 -29.48 -10.67 0.32
C ALA A 41 -28.62 -9.71 -0.54
N VAL A 42 -27.99 -8.74 0.12
CA VAL A 42 -26.75 -8.11 -0.36
C VAL A 42 -25.70 -9.21 -0.56
N SER A 43 -25.11 -9.29 -1.75
CA SER A 43 -24.23 -10.38 -2.21
C SER A 43 -23.07 -10.65 -1.23
N PRO A 44 -22.60 -11.91 -1.09
CA PRO A 44 -21.37 -12.23 -0.37
C PRO A 44 -20.13 -11.46 -0.86
N VAL A 45 -20.02 -11.15 -2.16
CA VAL A 45 -18.99 -10.25 -2.71
C VAL A 45 -19.25 -8.79 -2.29
N ALA A 46 -20.49 -8.34 -2.22
CA ALA A 46 -20.80 -7.01 -1.66
C ALA A 46 -20.49 -6.92 -0.15
N ARG A 47 -20.54 -8.03 0.61
CA ARG A 47 -20.06 -8.11 2.01
C ARG A 47 -18.53 -8.22 2.10
N LEU A 48 -17.87 -8.92 1.18
CA LEU A 48 -16.40 -9.03 1.12
C LEU A 48 -15.73 -7.74 0.60
N GLN A 49 -16.44 -6.95 -0.21
CA GLN A 49 -16.03 -5.59 -0.57
C GLN A 49 -16.28 -4.56 0.53
N ALA A 50 -16.94 -4.95 1.64
CA ALA A 50 -17.20 -4.09 2.80
C ALA A 50 -16.18 -4.24 3.94
N VAL A 51 -15.11 -5.02 3.74
CA VAL A 51 -14.00 -5.13 4.70
C VAL A 51 -13.14 -3.88 4.58
N ASP A 52 -13.09 -3.07 5.65
CA ASP A 52 -12.31 -1.81 5.81
C ASP A 52 -11.56 -1.38 4.55
N LYS A 53 -12.30 -0.88 3.56
CA LYS A 53 -11.69 -0.17 2.43
C LYS A 53 -10.82 0.91 3.07
N ILE A 54 -9.56 1.02 2.65
CA ILE A 54 -8.76 2.21 2.96
C ILE A 54 -9.65 3.39 2.58
N SER A 55 -10.12 4.15 3.58
CA SER A 55 -11.19 5.09 3.27
C SER A 55 -10.61 6.16 2.35
N TYR A 56 -11.40 6.58 1.36
CA TYR A 56 -11.00 7.70 0.49
C TYR A 56 -10.56 8.92 1.32
N LYS A 57 -11.17 9.10 2.49
CA LYS A 57 -10.82 10.13 3.45
C LYS A 57 -9.41 9.92 4.02
N ASP A 58 -9.01 8.70 4.39
CA ASP A 58 -7.66 8.40 4.86
C ASP A 58 -6.60 8.62 3.77
N LEU A 59 -6.91 8.32 2.50
CA LEU A 59 -6.01 8.56 1.37
C LEU A 59 -5.90 10.04 0.99
N ILE A 60 -7.00 10.79 1.07
CA ILE A 60 -7.01 12.25 0.86
C ILE A 60 -6.30 12.95 2.03
N GLU A 61 -6.44 12.47 3.26
CA GLU A 61 -5.69 12.97 4.42
C GLU A 61 -4.18 12.63 4.32
N LEU A 62 -3.82 11.49 3.70
CA LEU A 62 -2.43 11.15 3.33
C LEU A 62 -1.89 12.00 2.17
N ASP A 63 -2.72 12.39 1.19
CA ASP A 63 -2.37 13.29 0.07
C ASP A 63 -2.22 14.76 0.52
N ALA A 64 -3.09 15.23 1.42
CA ALA A 64 -3.06 16.59 1.96
C ALA A 64 -1.77 16.91 2.74
N GLN A 65 -1.07 15.88 3.22
CA GLN A 65 0.25 15.99 3.86
C GLN A 65 1.41 16.01 2.85
N GLY A 66 1.09 15.93 1.55
CA GLY A 66 1.98 15.72 0.42
C GLY A 66 2.35 14.25 0.33
N PHE A 67 2.29 13.66 -0.88
CA PHE A 67 2.95 12.38 -1.24
C PHE A 67 4.49 12.49 -1.20
N ALA A 68 4.97 13.11 -0.13
CA ALA A 68 6.29 13.62 0.04
C ALA A 68 7.14 12.57 0.75
N PHE A 69 7.99 11.87 -0.01
CA PHE A 69 9.19 11.28 0.57
C PHE A 69 10.02 12.40 1.22
N ALA A 70 9.85 12.63 2.52
CA ALA A 70 10.54 13.63 3.31
C ALA A 70 10.50 15.10 2.82
N LYS A 71 10.13 16.01 3.71
CA LYS A 71 9.96 17.44 3.45
C LYS A 71 11.21 18.21 2.97
N GLY A 72 12.38 17.57 2.88
CA GLY A 72 13.61 18.15 2.31
C GLY A 72 13.96 17.74 0.88
N SER A 73 13.22 16.82 0.24
CA SER A 73 13.58 16.28 -1.09
C SER A 73 12.71 16.76 -2.26
N LEU A 74 11.68 17.58 -1.99
CA LEU A 74 10.54 17.77 -2.92
C LEU A 74 10.30 19.21 -3.39
N LYS A 75 11.35 20.02 -3.45
CA LYS A 75 11.34 21.24 -4.27
C LYS A 75 12.23 21.15 -5.50
N THR A 76 12.49 19.93 -5.97
CA THR A 76 13.11 19.67 -7.27
C THR A 76 12.19 18.80 -8.10
N ALA A 77 11.84 19.27 -9.31
CA ALA A 77 11.08 18.51 -10.28
C ALA A 77 11.70 17.11 -10.48
N GLY A 78 10.87 16.06 -10.47
CA GLY A 78 11.29 14.69 -10.83
C GLY A 78 11.42 13.67 -9.68
N LYS A 79 11.19 14.05 -8.41
CA LYS A 79 11.29 13.14 -7.24
C LYS A 79 9.97 12.73 -6.58
N GLU A 80 8.83 13.18 -7.10
CA GLU A 80 7.49 12.85 -6.59
C GLU A 80 6.89 11.60 -7.27
N MET A 81 5.87 10.97 -6.65
CA MET A 81 5.02 10.00 -7.34
C MET A 81 4.15 10.71 -8.38
N GLN A 82 3.89 10.04 -9.49
CA GLN A 82 3.10 10.58 -10.60
C GLN A 82 2.02 9.59 -11.00
N PHE A 83 0.86 10.13 -11.37
CA PHE A 83 -0.34 9.38 -11.69
C PHE A 83 -0.80 9.73 -13.10
N GLY A 84 -0.59 8.82 -14.05
CA GLY A 84 -1.15 8.89 -15.39
C GLY A 84 -2.54 8.27 -15.45
N PHE A 85 -3.35 8.69 -16.41
CA PHE A 85 -4.67 8.13 -16.67
C PHE A 85 -4.86 7.89 -18.15
N GLU A 86 -5.48 6.77 -18.47
CA GLU A 86 -5.88 6.39 -19.81
C GLU A 86 -7.33 5.92 -19.80
N SER A 87 -8.10 6.32 -20.80
CA SER A 87 -9.46 5.85 -21.03
C SER A 87 -9.70 5.58 -22.51
N GLU A 88 -10.00 4.33 -22.85
CA GLU A 88 -10.28 3.89 -24.22
C GLU A 88 -11.79 3.84 -24.48
N TYR A 89 -12.23 4.35 -25.62
CA TYR A 89 -13.62 4.37 -26.05
C TYR A 89 -13.77 3.60 -27.34
N THR A 90 -14.64 2.59 -27.33
CA THR A 90 -15.05 1.97 -28.60
C THR A 90 -15.76 2.99 -29.46
N LEU A 91 -15.81 2.78 -30.77
CA LEU A 91 -16.41 3.75 -31.70
C LEU A 91 -17.90 4.01 -31.42
N ASN A 92 -18.59 3.10 -30.72
CA ASN A 92 -19.99 3.29 -30.30
C ASN A 92 -20.12 4.13 -29.01
N GLU A 93 -19.02 4.42 -28.33
CA GLU A 93 -18.98 5.14 -27.05
C GLU A 93 -18.43 6.57 -27.19
N VAL A 94 -17.96 6.96 -28.38
CA VAL A 94 -17.33 8.28 -28.62
C VAL A 94 -18.31 9.45 -28.63
N GLY A 95 -19.62 9.20 -28.59
CA GLY A 95 -20.66 10.23 -28.68
C GLY A 95 -20.42 11.44 -27.76
N PRO A 96 -20.24 11.24 -26.45
CA PRO A 96 -19.96 12.35 -25.53
C PRO A 96 -18.63 13.07 -25.83
N LEU A 97 -17.60 12.36 -26.34
CA LEU A 97 -16.33 12.98 -26.75
C LEU A 97 -16.54 14.05 -27.81
N THR A 98 -17.48 13.82 -28.75
CA THR A 98 -17.73 14.73 -29.88
C THR A 98 -18.27 16.11 -29.48
N ASN A 99 -18.63 16.30 -28.20
CA ASN A 99 -19.05 17.61 -27.66
C ASN A 99 -17.86 18.50 -27.27
N PHE A 100 -16.70 17.89 -26.99
CA PHE A 100 -15.47 18.57 -26.59
C PHE A 100 -14.39 18.48 -27.67
N TYR A 101 -14.47 17.43 -28.48
CA TYR A 101 -13.54 17.12 -29.55
C TYR A 101 -14.25 17.13 -30.90
N GLY A 102 -13.51 17.49 -31.94
CA GLY A 102 -14.02 17.50 -33.30
C GLY A 102 -12.91 17.38 -34.34
N PRO A 103 -13.23 17.65 -35.61
CA PRO A 103 -12.28 17.53 -36.70
C PRO A 103 -11.14 18.54 -36.57
N ALA A 104 -9.95 18.15 -37.00
CA ALA A 104 -8.82 19.07 -37.14
C ALA A 104 -9.14 20.18 -38.16
N PRO A 105 -8.58 21.40 -38.04
CA PRO A 105 -8.91 22.53 -38.92
C PRO A 105 -8.82 22.22 -40.42
N GLU A 106 -7.89 21.33 -40.80
CA GLU A 106 -7.62 20.91 -42.18
C GLU A 106 -8.80 20.14 -42.82
N ALA A 107 -9.72 19.61 -42.01
CA ALA A 107 -10.92 18.93 -42.50
C ALA A 107 -12.01 19.91 -43.00
N GLY A 108 -11.83 21.22 -42.82
CA GLY A 108 -12.74 22.25 -43.34
C GLY A 108 -14.11 22.33 -42.66
N ILE A 109 -14.31 21.65 -41.53
CA ILE A 109 -15.56 21.71 -40.74
C ILE A 109 -15.33 22.67 -39.57
N SER A 110 -16.07 23.79 -39.54
CA SER A 110 -15.98 24.74 -38.42
C SER A 110 -16.57 24.15 -37.14
N LYS A 111 -16.13 24.67 -35.97
CA LYS A 111 -16.67 24.27 -34.67
C LYS A 111 -18.20 24.41 -34.61
N GLN A 112 -18.74 25.53 -35.10
CA GLN A 112 -20.18 25.79 -35.09
C GLN A 112 -20.92 24.78 -35.96
N ALA A 113 -20.40 24.48 -37.16
CA ALA A 113 -20.98 23.47 -38.04
C ALA A 113 -20.92 22.08 -37.41
N TRP A 114 -19.79 21.73 -36.78
CA TRP A 114 -19.63 20.45 -36.07
C TRP A 114 -20.64 20.29 -34.95
N LEU A 115 -20.75 21.27 -34.04
CA LEU A 115 -21.66 21.19 -32.90
C LEU A 115 -23.14 21.29 -33.30
N ALA A 116 -23.45 21.82 -34.48
CA ALA A 116 -24.79 21.80 -35.05
C ALA A 116 -25.18 20.43 -35.64
N MET A 117 -24.21 19.54 -35.91
CA MET A 117 -24.49 18.19 -36.41
C MET A 117 -25.09 17.30 -35.31
N PRO A 118 -26.08 16.45 -35.64
CA PRO A 118 -26.53 15.38 -34.75
C PRO A 118 -25.35 14.52 -34.28
N VAL A 119 -25.40 14.03 -33.03
CA VAL A 119 -24.33 13.22 -32.43
C VAL A 119 -24.02 12.00 -33.30
N GLU A 120 -25.04 11.39 -33.89
CA GLU A 120 -24.93 10.23 -34.77
C GLU A 120 -24.09 10.55 -36.00
N LYS A 121 -24.27 11.74 -36.60
CA LYS A 121 -23.45 12.19 -37.74
C LYS A 121 -22.02 12.50 -37.36
N ARG A 122 -21.80 13.04 -36.16
CA ARG A 122 -20.45 13.23 -35.62
C ARG A 122 -19.76 11.89 -35.38
N MET A 123 -20.47 10.91 -34.82
CA MET A 123 -19.95 9.55 -34.61
C MET A 123 -19.63 8.84 -35.93
N GLU A 124 -20.51 8.92 -36.94
CA GLU A 124 -20.25 8.41 -38.30
C GLU A 124 -18.95 9.00 -38.88
N TRP A 125 -18.75 10.31 -38.71
CA TRP A 125 -17.53 10.98 -39.17
C TRP A 125 -16.29 10.47 -38.43
N VAL A 126 -16.35 10.34 -37.09
CA VAL A 126 -15.25 9.81 -36.27
C VAL A 126 -14.91 8.38 -36.68
N PHE A 127 -15.92 7.55 -36.93
CA PHE A 127 -15.75 6.18 -37.40
C PHE A 127 -15.01 6.15 -38.76
N ALA A 128 -15.44 6.97 -39.72
CA ALA A 128 -14.79 7.07 -41.02
C ALA A 128 -13.34 7.55 -40.90
N LYS A 129 -13.08 8.55 -40.06
CA LYS A 129 -11.73 9.08 -39.82
C LYS A 129 -10.82 8.03 -39.16
N ALA A 130 -11.27 7.38 -38.08
CA ALA A 130 -10.51 6.33 -37.38
C ALA A 130 -10.20 5.12 -38.27
N LYS A 131 -11.07 4.81 -39.23
CA LYS A 131 -10.85 3.75 -40.24
C LYS A 131 -9.85 4.16 -41.32
N SER A 132 -9.78 5.45 -41.66
CA SER A 132 -8.83 5.97 -42.65
C SER A 132 -7.38 6.02 -42.15
N ILE A 133 -7.19 6.04 -40.83
CA ILE A 133 -5.86 6.08 -40.21
C ILE A 133 -5.25 4.66 -40.24
N PRO A 134 -4.06 4.48 -40.86
CA PRO A 134 -3.38 3.18 -40.90
C PRO A 134 -3.08 2.65 -39.50
N PHE A 135 -3.01 1.33 -39.37
CA PHE A 135 -2.62 0.68 -38.12
C PHE A 135 -1.22 1.14 -37.66
N GLY A 136 -1.11 1.54 -36.40
CA GLY A 136 0.14 2.04 -35.80
C GLY A 136 0.49 3.50 -36.13
N ALA A 137 -0.29 4.18 -36.98
CA ALA A 137 -0.11 5.60 -37.23
C ALA A 137 -0.68 6.43 -36.06
N LYS A 138 0.03 7.50 -35.68
CA LYS A 138 -0.34 8.39 -34.55
C LYS A 138 -1.11 9.63 -34.99
N ASP A 139 -1.77 9.57 -36.14
CA ASP A 139 -2.58 10.68 -36.64
C ASP A 139 -3.77 10.95 -35.70
N PRO A 140 -4.11 12.23 -35.46
CA PRO A 140 -5.25 12.56 -34.61
C PRO A 140 -6.56 12.12 -35.26
N VAL A 141 -7.39 11.44 -34.48
CA VAL A 141 -8.78 11.13 -34.81
C VAL A 141 -9.64 12.38 -34.61
N MET A 142 -9.45 13.07 -33.49
CA MET A 142 -10.14 14.31 -33.14
C MET A 142 -9.20 15.28 -32.41
N VAL A 143 -9.53 16.57 -32.44
CA VAL A 143 -8.81 17.65 -31.75
C VAL A 143 -9.75 18.38 -30.79
N LEU A 144 -9.20 18.91 -29.70
CA LEU A 144 -9.96 19.66 -28.70
C LEU A 144 -10.52 20.95 -29.33
N LEU A 145 -11.84 21.16 -29.23
CA LEU A 145 -12.53 22.28 -29.87
C LEU A 145 -12.24 23.63 -29.20
N ASP A 146 -12.11 23.64 -27.87
CA ASP A 146 -11.91 24.83 -27.07
C ASP A 146 -10.74 24.69 -26.10
N LYS A 147 -9.91 25.74 -26.06
CA LYS A 147 -8.90 25.88 -25.01
C LYS A 147 -9.55 26.49 -23.78
N ASN A 148 -10.02 25.65 -22.86
CA ASN A 148 -10.42 26.07 -21.52
C ASN A 148 -9.25 25.85 -20.54
N PRO A 149 -8.74 26.90 -19.87
CA PRO A 149 -7.68 26.76 -18.86
C PRO A 149 -8.01 25.74 -17.75
N GLU A 150 -9.28 25.63 -17.34
CA GLU A 150 -9.73 24.67 -16.33
C GLU A 150 -9.69 23.21 -16.83
N LEU A 151 -9.69 23.02 -18.15
CA LEU A 151 -9.61 21.71 -18.81
C LEU A 151 -8.25 21.49 -19.49
N SER A 152 -7.23 22.25 -19.09
CA SER A 152 -5.87 22.15 -19.63
C SER A 152 -5.23 20.77 -19.45
N PHE A 153 -5.77 19.93 -18.57
CA PHE A 153 -5.34 18.54 -18.41
C PHE A 153 -5.82 17.61 -19.53
N LEU A 154 -6.84 17.99 -20.29
CA LEU A 154 -7.31 17.20 -21.42
C LEU A 154 -6.29 17.22 -22.56
N PRO A 155 -6.03 16.08 -23.23
CA PRO A 155 -5.12 16.05 -24.36
C PRO A 155 -5.67 16.90 -25.51
N GLN A 156 -4.78 17.59 -26.24
CA GLN A 156 -5.16 18.42 -27.38
C GLN A 156 -5.70 17.60 -28.56
N GLN A 157 -5.30 16.33 -28.64
CA GLN A 157 -5.63 15.41 -29.70
C GLN A 157 -5.97 14.04 -29.12
N LEU A 158 -6.96 13.38 -29.70
CA LEU A 158 -7.29 11.99 -29.41
C LEU A 158 -6.77 11.13 -30.56
N ILE A 159 -6.07 10.05 -30.24
CA ILE A 159 -5.53 9.11 -31.22
C ILE A 159 -6.27 7.78 -31.14
N LYS A 160 -5.96 6.90 -32.09
CA LYS A 160 -6.44 5.52 -32.08
C LYS A 160 -5.39 4.62 -31.43
N ASP A 161 -5.82 3.74 -30.55
CA ASP A 161 -4.97 2.72 -29.97
C ASP A 161 -4.72 1.56 -30.97
N ASP A 162 -3.94 0.56 -30.54
CA ASP A 162 -3.67 -0.65 -31.32
C ASP A 162 -4.92 -1.54 -31.53
N THR A 163 -6.01 -1.31 -30.81
CA THR A 163 -7.25 -2.10 -30.96
C THR A 163 -8.30 -1.43 -31.84
N GLY A 164 -8.11 -0.16 -32.19
CA GLY A 164 -9.07 0.61 -32.98
C GLY A 164 -9.94 1.57 -32.17
N ASN A 165 -9.77 1.62 -30.85
CA ASN A 165 -10.48 2.49 -29.93
C ASN A 165 -9.87 3.90 -29.94
N VAL A 166 -10.71 4.90 -29.64
CA VAL A 166 -10.24 6.27 -29.43
C VAL A 166 -9.80 6.40 -27.98
N GLU A 167 -8.58 6.85 -27.73
CA GLU A 167 -8.03 6.97 -26.38
C GLU A 167 -7.91 8.41 -25.90
N ILE A 168 -8.22 8.61 -24.62
CA ILE A 168 -7.80 9.77 -23.84
C ILE A 168 -6.59 9.35 -23.03
N VAL A 169 -5.45 10.01 -23.24
CA VAL A 169 -4.25 9.87 -22.42
C VAL A 169 -3.97 11.20 -21.74
N VAL A 170 -4.09 11.22 -20.41
CA VAL A 170 -3.89 12.43 -19.60
C VAL A 170 -2.44 12.52 -19.15
N ALA A 171 -1.88 13.73 -19.19
CA ALA A 171 -0.54 13.99 -18.66
C ALA A 171 -0.47 13.62 -17.16
N PRO A 172 0.67 13.09 -16.66
CA PRO A 172 0.74 12.65 -15.27
C PRO A 172 0.47 13.78 -14.28
N ALA A 173 -0.40 13.54 -13.31
CA ALA A 173 -0.60 14.41 -12.16
C ALA A 173 0.36 14.03 -11.02
N ASN A 174 0.86 15.01 -10.29
CA ASN A 174 1.77 14.78 -9.16
C ASN A 174 1.03 14.55 -7.82
N ARG A 175 -0.31 14.59 -7.84
CA ARG A 175 -1.18 14.36 -6.67
C ARG A 175 -2.31 13.41 -7.01
N PHE A 176 -2.64 12.52 -6.08
CA PHE A 176 -3.71 11.54 -6.26
C PHE A 176 -5.09 12.20 -6.31
N GLU A 177 -5.35 13.22 -5.49
CA GLU A 177 -6.59 13.99 -5.51
C GLU A 177 -6.79 14.68 -6.85
N THR A 178 -5.74 15.32 -7.38
CA THR A 178 -5.80 15.94 -8.72
C THR A 178 -6.10 14.90 -9.78
N TRP A 179 -5.39 13.78 -9.77
CA TRP A 179 -5.64 12.66 -10.68
C TRP A 179 -7.09 12.15 -10.57
N LEU A 180 -7.59 11.89 -9.36
CA LEU A 180 -8.94 11.37 -9.12
C LEU A 180 -10.02 12.36 -9.58
N ASN A 181 -9.81 13.66 -9.36
CA ASN A 181 -10.72 14.69 -9.84
C ASN A 181 -10.75 14.76 -11.37
N GLN A 182 -9.60 14.57 -12.03
CA GLN A 182 -9.53 14.49 -13.50
C GLN A 182 -10.28 13.25 -14.02
N VAL A 183 -10.06 12.07 -13.42
CA VAL A 183 -10.77 10.83 -13.78
C VAL A 183 -12.28 11.01 -13.65
N ARG A 184 -12.75 11.51 -12.51
CA ARG A 184 -14.18 11.76 -12.27
C ARG A 184 -14.78 12.77 -13.23
N TRP A 185 -14.02 13.82 -13.55
CA TRP A 185 -14.45 14.81 -14.52
C TRP A 185 -14.61 14.18 -15.91
N ILE A 186 -13.63 13.37 -16.35
CA ILE A 186 -13.69 12.65 -17.63
C ILE A 186 -14.90 11.72 -17.65
N ASN A 187 -15.04 10.84 -16.66
CA ASN A 187 -16.16 9.90 -16.57
C ASN A 187 -17.52 10.58 -16.63
N LYS A 188 -17.66 11.72 -15.94
CA LYS A 188 -18.91 12.49 -15.87
C LYS A 188 -19.25 13.20 -17.18
N ASN A 189 -18.28 13.78 -17.88
CA ASN A 189 -18.53 14.70 -19.00
C ASN A 189 -18.25 14.07 -20.37
N LEU A 190 -17.32 13.13 -20.44
CA LEU A 190 -16.83 12.47 -21.65
C LEU A 190 -17.31 11.02 -21.76
N GLY A 191 -18.07 10.54 -20.76
CA GLY A 191 -18.52 9.16 -20.66
C GLY A 191 -17.49 8.25 -20.01
N VAL A 192 -17.89 7.00 -19.75
CA VAL A 192 -17.01 6.01 -19.09
C VAL A 192 -16.45 5.05 -20.13
N GLY A 193 -15.20 5.27 -20.51
CA GLY A 193 -14.40 4.35 -21.31
C GLY A 193 -13.77 3.23 -20.46
N SER A 194 -13.01 2.35 -21.10
CA SER A 194 -12.18 1.36 -20.42
C SER A 194 -10.96 2.05 -19.81
N MET A 195 -10.89 2.07 -18.48
CA MET A 195 -9.93 2.86 -17.71
C MET A 195 -8.68 2.07 -17.32
N GLN A 196 -7.55 2.76 -17.37
CA GLN A 196 -6.26 2.32 -16.85
C GLN A 196 -5.56 3.48 -16.12
N ALA A 197 -4.67 3.16 -15.19
CA ALA A 197 -3.85 4.15 -14.50
C ALA A 197 -2.37 3.77 -14.54
N MET A 198 -1.51 4.76 -14.58
CA MET A 198 -0.07 4.58 -14.45
C MET A 198 0.40 5.21 -13.16
N ILE A 199 1.17 4.50 -12.36
CA ILE A 199 1.81 5.00 -11.15
C ILE A 199 3.31 4.97 -11.40
N SER A 200 3.94 6.13 -11.45
CA SER A 200 5.38 6.25 -11.59
C SER A 200 5.99 6.78 -10.31
N GLN A 201 7.10 6.19 -9.85
CA GLN A 201 7.83 6.64 -8.67
C GLN A 201 9.35 6.64 -8.92
N PRO A 202 10.14 7.41 -8.16
CA PRO A 202 11.60 7.37 -8.28
C PRO A 202 12.14 5.96 -8.02
N LYS A 203 13.16 5.57 -8.81
CA LYS A 203 13.79 4.26 -8.70
C LYS A 203 14.36 3.99 -7.30
N GLU A 204 15.00 4.99 -6.70
CA GLU A 204 15.57 4.91 -5.34
C GLU A 204 14.49 4.69 -4.27
N SER A 205 13.28 5.21 -4.48
CA SER A 205 12.13 4.98 -3.59
C SER A 205 11.54 3.58 -3.76
N PHE A 206 11.70 2.97 -4.94
CA PHE A 206 11.23 1.62 -5.22
C PHE A 206 12.24 0.56 -4.72
N PHE A 207 13.50 0.62 -5.18
CA PHE A 207 14.52 -0.41 -4.93
C PHE A 207 15.51 -0.10 -3.78
N ALA A 208 15.31 1.02 -3.06
CA ALA A 208 16.27 1.67 -2.14
C ALA A 208 17.37 2.50 -2.88
N PRO A 209 18.03 3.47 -2.22
CA PRO A 209 19.07 4.30 -2.83
C PRO A 209 20.24 3.45 -3.33
N SER A 210 20.77 3.80 -4.49
CA SER A 210 21.89 3.13 -5.15
C SER A 210 23.14 3.07 -4.24
N GLY A 211 23.58 1.85 -3.90
CA GLY A 211 24.83 1.62 -3.18
C GLY A 211 24.90 0.23 -2.55
N ASP A 212 23.82 -0.20 -1.91
CA ASP A 212 23.65 -1.53 -1.31
C ASP A 212 22.19 -1.97 -1.43
N ILE A 213 21.82 -2.55 -2.57
CA ILE A 213 20.50 -3.17 -2.71
C ILE A 213 20.50 -4.41 -1.82
N LYS A 214 19.92 -4.26 -0.63
CA LYS A 214 19.71 -5.41 0.25
C LYS A 214 18.81 -6.39 -0.49
N GLU A 215 19.27 -7.63 -0.66
CA GLU A 215 18.55 -8.73 -1.32
C GLU A 215 17.09 -8.86 -0.82
N VAL A 216 16.90 -8.78 0.50
CA VAL A 216 16.05 -7.75 1.14
C VAL A 216 14.86 -7.21 0.33
N THR A 217 15.03 -5.95 -0.09
CA THR A 217 14.07 -5.12 -0.82
C THR A 217 13.62 -5.78 -2.13
N LEU A 218 14.52 -6.42 -2.87
CA LEU A 218 14.16 -7.07 -4.12
C LEU A 218 13.17 -8.23 -3.88
N LYS A 219 13.36 -9.00 -2.80
CA LYS A 219 12.41 -10.05 -2.40
C LYS A 219 11.06 -9.47 -1.98
N GLU A 220 11.05 -8.33 -1.28
CA GLU A 220 9.81 -7.63 -0.93
C GLU A 220 9.03 -7.18 -2.18
N ASP A 221 9.73 -6.62 -3.17
CA ASP A 221 9.13 -6.13 -4.42
C ASP A 221 8.60 -7.26 -5.30
N ILE A 222 9.38 -8.33 -5.47
CA ILE A 222 8.95 -9.55 -6.17
C ILE A 222 7.74 -10.16 -5.44
N GLY A 223 7.83 -10.28 -4.12
CA GLY A 223 6.76 -10.79 -3.28
C GLY A 223 5.46 -9.98 -3.40
N TYR A 224 5.57 -8.66 -3.48
CA TYR A 224 4.42 -7.78 -3.70
C TYR A 224 3.74 -8.06 -5.05
N PHE A 225 4.50 -8.15 -6.15
CA PHE A 225 3.91 -8.46 -7.46
C PHE A 225 3.32 -9.87 -7.52
N ASN A 226 4.00 -10.85 -6.91
CA ASN A 226 3.47 -12.20 -6.75
C ASN A 226 2.13 -12.18 -6.01
N PHE A 227 2.02 -11.42 -4.91
CA PHE A 227 0.79 -11.28 -4.15
C PHE A 227 -0.33 -10.67 -4.99
N VAL A 228 -0.11 -9.51 -5.62
CA VAL A 228 -1.19 -8.83 -6.36
C VAL A 228 -1.64 -9.62 -7.58
N HIS A 229 -0.72 -10.27 -8.30
CA HIS A 229 -1.10 -11.10 -9.45
C HIS A 229 -2.00 -12.27 -9.03
N GLU A 230 -1.67 -12.98 -7.94
CA GLU A 230 -2.49 -14.08 -7.44
C GLU A 230 -3.83 -13.58 -6.88
N ALA A 231 -3.81 -12.50 -6.09
CA ALA A 231 -5.01 -11.89 -5.52
C ALA A 231 -6.01 -11.47 -6.62
N ASP A 232 -5.50 -10.82 -7.68
CA ASP A 232 -6.35 -10.31 -8.77
C ASP A 232 -6.90 -11.46 -9.64
N VAL A 233 -6.13 -12.53 -9.87
CA VAL A 233 -6.63 -13.74 -10.56
C VAL A 233 -7.72 -14.43 -9.75
N LEU A 234 -7.50 -14.68 -8.46
CA LEU A 234 -8.47 -15.31 -7.57
C LEU A 234 -9.75 -14.46 -7.40
N SER A 235 -9.61 -13.13 -7.32
CA SER A 235 -10.74 -12.21 -7.27
C SER A 235 -11.59 -12.29 -8.53
N ARG A 236 -10.97 -12.40 -9.72
CA ARG A 236 -11.71 -12.59 -10.97
C ARG A 236 -12.40 -13.94 -11.04
N MET A 237 -11.74 -15.00 -10.57
CA MET A 237 -12.34 -16.34 -10.47
C MET A 237 -13.57 -16.34 -9.56
N ALA A 238 -13.49 -15.67 -8.41
CA ALA A 238 -14.62 -15.54 -7.48
C ALA A 238 -15.81 -14.78 -8.10
N GLN A 239 -15.56 -13.67 -8.82
CA GLN A 239 -16.61 -12.98 -9.58
C GLN A 239 -17.18 -13.86 -10.71
N GLY A 240 -16.33 -14.66 -11.37
CA GLY A 240 -16.76 -15.65 -12.36
C GLY A 240 -17.70 -16.70 -11.75
N ALA A 241 -17.46 -17.11 -10.50
CA ALA A 241 -18.31 -18.07 -9.81
C ALA A 241 -19.71 -17.50 -9.55
N GLU A 242 -19.80 -16.22 -9.17
CA GLU A 242 -21.10 -15.53 -9.04
C GLU A 242 -21.85 -15.45 -10.36
N LYS A 243 -21.15 -15.08 -11.45
CA LYS A 243 -21.75 -15.03 -12.80
C LYS A 243 -22.24 -16.40 -13.26
N PHE A 244 -21.48 -17.46 -12.96
CA PHE A 244 -21.83 -18.82 -13.34
C PHE A 244 -23.00 -19.37 -12.52
N ALA A 245 -23.08 -19.01 -11.23
CA ALA A 245 -24.23 -19.33 -10.40
C ALA A 245 -25.51 -18.63 -10.89
N ALA A 246 -25.38 -17.41 -11.42
CA ALA A 246 -26.51 -16.68 -12.01
C ALA A 246 -26.93 -17.24 -13.39
N ASP A 247 -25.97 -17.67 -14.22
CA ASP A 247 -26.21 -18.24 -15.54
C ASP A 247 -25.08 -19.21 -15.91
N ASN A 248 -25.33 -20.51 -15.74
CA ASN A 248 -24.36 -21.57 -15.98
C ASN A 248 -24.16 -21.90 -17.47
N SER A 249 -24.91 -21.28 -18.38
CA SER A 249 -24.76 -21.45 -19.82
C SER A 249 -23.66 -20.55 -20.40
N LYS A 250 -23.17 -19.58 -19.63
CA LYS A 250 -22.20 -18.58 -20.09
C LYS A 250 -20.77 -18.93 -19.68
N GLU A 251 -19.85 -18.63 -20.58
CA GLU A 251 -18.42 -18.60 -20.29
C GLU A 251 -18.08 -17.42 -19.35
N VAL A 252 -17.49 -17.72 -18.20
CA VAL A 252 -17.23 -16.74 -17.12
C VAL A 252 -15.75 -16.41 -16.88
N MET A 253 -14.83 -17.15 -17.51
CA MET A 253 -13.37 -17.06 -17.34
C MET A 253 -12.63 -16.90 -18.68
N ARG A 254 -13.17 -16.09 -19.59
CA ARG A 254 -12.50 -15.75 -20.86
C ARG A 254 -11.04 -15.31 -20.75
N PRO A 255 -10.59 -14.60 -19.69
CA PRO A 255 -9.16 -14.27 -19.53
C PRO A 255 -8.22 -15.48 -19.55
N PHE A 256 -8.65 -16.65 -19.07
CA PHE A 256 -7.84 -17.88 -19.11
C PHE A 256 -7.63 -18.43 -20.53
N LEU A 257 -8.47 -18.01 -21.49
CA LEU A 257 -8.38 -18.38 -22.91
C LEU A 257 -7.53 -17.40 -23.73
N HIS A 258 -6.98 -16.39 -23.06
CA HIS A 258 -6.10 -15.42 -23.67
C HIS A 258 -4.65 -15.81 -23.37
N PRO A 259 -3.74 -15.76 -24.36
CA PRO A 259 -2.33 -16.06 -24.13
C PRO A 259 -1.79 -15.18 -23.00
N TYR A 260 -2.17 -13.90 -22.94
CA TYR A 260 -1.56 -12.94 -22.00
C TYR A 260 -2.35 -12.68 -20.71
N LEU A 261 -3.68 -12.86 -20.68
CA LEU A 261 -4.54 -12.43 -19.54
C LEU A 261 -4.80 -13.55 -18.51
N GLY A 262 -4.25 -14.74 -18.75
CA GLY A 262 -4.34 -15.87 -17.83
C GLY A 262 -3.48 -15.70 -16.57
N PRO A 263 -3.37 -16.74 -15.74
CA PRO A 263 -2.56 -16.72 -14.52
C PRO A 263 -1.07 -16.54 -14.81
N MET A 264 -0.31 -16.13 -13.78
CA MET A 264 1.15 -16.05 -13.87
C MET A 264 1.72 -17.45 -14.12
N VAL A 265 2.42 -17.63 -15.24
CA VAL A 265 3.13 -18.87 -15.57
C VAL A 265 4.62 -18.76 -15.30
N LYS A 266 5.26 -19.89 -15.00
CA LYS A 266 6.68 -20.01 -14.64
C LYS A 266 7.63 -19.26 -15.58
N PHE A 267 7.40 -19.35 -16.89
CA PHE A 267 8.23 -18.67 -17.88
C PHE A 267 8.16 -17.14 -17.76
N ARG A 268 6.96 -16.57 -17.62
CA ARG A 268 6.74 -15.12 -17.45
C ARG A 268 7.23 -14.61 -16.11
N HIS A 269 7.01 -15.39 -15.06
CA HIS A 269 7.49 -15.07 -13.72
C HIS A 269 9.02 -14.97 -13.69
N LYS A 270 9.70 -15.96 -14.29
CA LYS A 270 11.16 -15.93 -14.43
C LYS A 270 11.63 -14.66 -15.14
N LYS A 271 10.96 -14.26 -16.24
CA LYS A 271 11.28 -13.03 -16.98
C LYS A 271 11.05 -11.76 -16.16
N MET A 272 9.97 -11.70 -15.39
CA MET A 272 9.69 -10.59 -14.47
C MET A 272 10.79 -10.48 -13.41
N VAL A 273 11.15 -11.59 -12.76
CA VAL A 273 12.20 -11.62 -11.72
C VAL A 273 13.56 -11.23 -12.29
N GLU A 274 13.94 -11.77 -13.46
CA GLU A 274 15.18 -11.40 -14.17
C GLU A 274 15.21 -9.89 -14.43
N ALA A 275 14.17 -9.36 -15.08
CA ALA A 275 14.12 -7.94 -15.41
C ALA A 275 14.12 -7.04 -14.14
N MET A 276 13.37 -7.39 -13.09
CA MET A 276 13.37 -6.63 -11.83
C MET A 276 14.75 -6.64 -11.17
N THR A 277 15.43 -7.78 -11.18
CA THR A 277 16.78 -7.93 -10.62
C THR A 277 17.77 -7.06 -11.39
N GLU A 278 17.71 -7.08 -12.72
CA GLU A 278 18.59 -6.28 -13.58
C GLU A 278 18.38 -4.78 -13.40
N VAL A 279 17.11 -4.34 -13.42
CA VAL A 279 16.76 -2.93 -13.20
C VAL A 279 17.17 -2.51 -11.80
N ALA A 280 16.94 -3.32 -10.77
CA ALA A 280 17.36 -3.01 -9.41
C ALA A 280 18.86 -2.70 -9.40
N HIS A 281 19.71 -3.56 -9.94
CA HIS A 281 21.17 -3.39 -10.02
C HIS A 281 21.67 -2.28 -10.97
N GLY A 282 20.79 -1.37 -11.40
CA GLY A 282 21.20 -0.21 -12.20
C GLY A 282 21.28 -0.49 -13.70
N LYS A 283 21.03 -1.73 -14.17
CA LYS A 283 21.07 -2.02 -15.60
C LYS A 283 19.86 -1.41 -16.31
N ILE A 284 20.11 -0.91 -17.52
CA ILE A 284 19.07 -0.43 -18.43
C ILE A 284 18.74 -1.61 -19.34
N LEU A 285 17.48 -2.03 -19.37
CA LEU A 285 17.05 -3.08 -20.28
C LEU A 285 17.21 -2.58 -21.72
N ASN A 286 17.70 -3.43 -22.60
CA ASN A 286 17.85 -3.03 -24.00
C ASN A 286 16.47 -2.95 -24.69
N PRO A 287 16.35 -2.28 -25.85
CA PRO A 287 15.08 -2.13 -26.54
C PRO A 287 14.39 -3.45 -26.93
N GLU A 288 15.17 -4.50 -27.22
CA GLU A 288 14.63 -5.82 -27.58
C GLU A 288 14.02 -6.53 -26.37
N GLU A 289 14.71 -6.53 -25.22
CA GLU A 289 14.22 -7.02 -23.93
C GLU A 289 12.98 -6.24 -23.47
N THR A 290 12.98 -4.93 -23.73
CA THR A 290 11.86 -4.05 -23.43
C THR A 290 10.65 -4.37 -24.32
N ALA A 291 10.86 -4.51 -25.63
CA ALA A 291 9.82 -4.89 -26.58
C ALA A 291 9.26 -6.29 -26.28
N ALA A 292 10.11 -7.20 -25.84
CA ALA A 292 9.77 -8.54 -25.37
C ALA A 292 8.77 -8.53 -24.19
N ILE A 293 8.92 -7.58 -23.27
CA ILE A 293 8.00 -7.40 -22.13
C ILE A 293 6.64 -6.84 -22.58
N ILE A 294 6.59 -6.05 -23.67
CA ILE A 294 5.36 -5.38 -24.14
C ILE A 294 4.56 -6.23 -25.12
N LYS A 295 5.24 -6.82 -26.11
CA LYS A 295 4.64 -7.30 -27.36
C LYS A 295 4.78 -8.80 -27.59
N LEU A 296 5.55 -9.52 -26.77
CA LEU A 296 5.86 -10.93 -27.00
C LEU A 296 5.22 -11.86 -25.95
N GLU A 297 5.27 -13.16 -26.23
CA GLU A 297 4.71 -14.29 -25.48
C GLU A 297 5.06 -14.31 -23.97
N HIS A 298 6.16 -13.67 -23.62
CA HIS A 298 6.72 -13.57 -22.27
C HIS A 298 6.20 -12.36 -21.47
N SER A 299 5.26 -11.58 -22.04
CA SER A 299 4.74 -10.40 -21.36
C SER A 299 4.05 -10.76 -20.03
N PHE A 300 4.58 -10.20 -18.94
CA PHE A 300 3.98 -10.25 -17.61
C PHE A 300 3.06 -9.04 -17.31
N LYS A 301 2.93 -8.10 -18.27
CA LYS A 301 2.11 -6.88 -18.18
C LYS A 301 0.60 -7.16 -18.04
N TYR A 302 0.14 -8.32 -18.50
CA TYR A 302 -1.28 -8.62 -18.70
C TYR A 302 -1.87 -9.57 -17.63
N ILE A 303 -1.05 -10.03 -16.68
CA ILE A 303 -1.44 -11.13 -15.78
C ILE A 303 -2.44 -10.69 -14.71
N GLY A 304 -2.18 -9.57 -14.05
CA GLY A 304 -3.03 -9.02 -13.00
C GLY A 304 -3.57 -7.64 -13.35
N SER A 305 -4.39 -7.11 -12.44
CA SER A 305 -4.88 -5.73 -12.54
C SER A 305 -3.81 -4.72 -12.12
N SER A 306 -2.66 -5.17 -11.61
CA SER A 306 -1.53 -4.33 -11.22
C SER A 306 -0.23 -4.99 -11.70
N SER A 307 0.51 -4.33 -12.57
CA SER A 307 1.70 -4.91 -13.20
C SER A 307 2.86 -3.91 -13.31
N TRP A 308 4.07 -4.42 -13.15
CA TRP A 308 5.29 -3.64 -13.33
C TRP A 308 5.53 -3.32 -14.82
N ARG A 309 5.96 -2.09 -15.12
CA ARG A 309 6.20 -1.57 -16.47
C ARG A 309 7.63 -1.04 -16.62
N PRO A 310 8.62 -1.93 -16.77
CA PRO A 310 9.99 -1.50 -17.02
C PRO A 310 10.17 -0.83 -18.39
N ASP A 311 9.21 -0.98 -19.29
CA ASP A 311 9.24 -0.46 -20.65
C ASP A 311 8.86 1.01 -20.78
N ILE A 312 8.08 1.52 -19.84
CA ILE A 312 7.68 2.94 -19.80
C ILE A 312 8.66 3.74 -18.92
N ALA A 313 9.22 3.11 -17.90
CA ALA A 313 9.99 3.80 -16.90
C ALA A 313 11.45 4.01 -17.37
N GLY A 314 11.88 5.27 -17.43
CA GLY A 314 13.25 5.63 -17.77
C GLY A 314 14.27 5.24 -16.69
N THR A 315 15.53 5.61 -16.89
CA THR A 315 16.66 5.24 -16.01
C THR A 315 16.50 5.63 -14.53
N THR A 316 15.65 6.62 -14.25
CA THR A 316 15.47 7.24 -12.93
C THR A 316 14.16 6.88 -12.23
N ARG A 317 13.24 6.18 -12.91
CA ARG A 317 11.88 5.93 -12.40
C ARG A 317 11.49 4.48 -12.58
N VAL A 318 10.49 4.07 -11.79
CA VAL A 318 9.81 2.78 -11.92
C VAL A 318 8.33 3.07 -12.15
N SER A 319 7.73 2.36 -13.08
CA SER A 319 6.32 2.49 -13.42
C SER A 319 5.57 1.20 -13.11
N GLN A 320 4.36 1.36 -12.61
CA GLN A 320 3.39 0.31 -12.39
C GLN A 320 2.08 0.72 -13.06
N GLU A 321 1.52 -0.17 -13.87
CA GLU A 321 0.21 0.01 -14.48
C GLU A 321 -0.85 -0.66 -13.62
N VAL A 322 -1.96 0.04 -13.41
CA VAL A 322 -3.21 -0.53 -12.92
C VAL A 322 -4.17 -0.62 -14.11
N ARG A 323 -4.64 -1.82 -14.38
CA ARG A 323 -5.49 -2.14 -15.53
C ARG A 323 -6.64 -3.05 -15.13
N ASP A 324 -7.47 -3.44 -16.10
CA ASP A 324 -8.57 -4.39 -15.91
C ASP A 324 -9.67 -3.86 -14.96
N ALA A 325 -9.69 -2.54 -14.73
CA ALA A 325 -10.80 -1.86 -14.08
C ALA A 325 -11.95 -1.62 -15.06
N HIS A 326 -11.68 -1.62 -16.37
CA HIS A 326 -12.65 -1.34 -17.42
C HIS A 326 -13.47 -0.08 -17.07
N LYS A 327 -14.79 -0.19 -16.92
CA LYS A 327 -15.68 0.92 -16.59
C LYS A 327 -15.95 1.08 -15.08
N ASP A 328 -15.22 0.36 -14.24
CA ASP A 328 -15.37 0.37 -12.78
C ASP A 328 -14.36 1.33 -12.13
N GLU A 329 -14.79 2.59 -11.91
CA GLU A 329 -13.97 3.61 -11.24
C GLU A 329 -13.57 3.17 -9.83
N ALA A 330 -14.48 2.52 -9.11
CA ALA A 330 -14.22 2.11 -7.73
C ALA A 330 -13.10 1.06 -7.66
N LEU A 331 -13.10 0.12 -8.60
CA LEU A 331 -12.03 -0.87 -8.72
C LEU A 331 -10.71 -0.23 -9.15
N LEU A 332 -10.72 0.69 -10.13
CA LEU A 332 -9.52 1.42 -10.54
C LEU A 332 -8.87 2.11 -9.33
N VAL A 333 -9.69 2.85 -8.57
CA VAL A 333 -9.21 3.63 -7.44
C VAL A 333 -8.74 2.73 -6.30
N ASP A 334 -9.45 1.65 -5.98
CA ASP A 334 -9.01 0.67 -4.98
C ASP A 334 -7.60 0.13 -5.28
N ARG A 335 -7.35 -0.23 -6.55
CA ARG A 335 -6.07 -0.79 -6.98
C ARG A 335 -4.94 0.23 -7.02
N VAL A 336 -5.24 1.47 -7.41
CA VAL A 336 -4.29 2.59 -7.31
C VAL A 336 -3.95 2.88 -5.85
N ALA A 337 -4.97 2.97 -4.99
CA ALA A 337 -4.82 3.17 -3.56
C ALA A 337 -3.98 2.09 -2.89
N ARG A 338 -4.23 0.81 -3.22
CA ARG A 338 -3.43 -0.34 -2.77
C ARG A 338 -1.95 -0.14 -3.10
N SER A 339 -1.66 0.30 -4.31
CA SER A 339 -0.28 0.49 -4.80
C SER A 339 0.41 1.66 -4.10
N ILE A 340 -0.29 2.78 -3.93
CA ILE A 340 0.17 3.94 -3.15
C ILE A 340 0.46 3.53 -1.71
N TYR A 341 -0.46 2.81 -1.08
CA TYR A 341 -0.34 2.38 0.30
C TYR A 341 0.95 1.57 0.53
N TYR A 342 1.23 0.57 -0.30
CA TYR A 342 2.44 -0.25 -0.13
C TYR A 342 3.72 0.44 -0.60
N ALA A 343 3.64 1.40 -1.53
CA ALA A 343 4.76 2.28 -1.84
C ALA A 343 5.15 3.15 -0.63
N GLN A 344 4.17 3.57 0.19
CA GLN A 344 4.40 4.39 1.39
C GLN A 344 4.79 3.58 2.63
N LYS A 345 4.08 2.47 2.89
CA LYS A 345 4.26 1.65 4.10
C LYS A 345 5.40 0.64 3.97
N GLY A 346 5.97 0.50 2.77
CA GLY A 346 6.95 -0.53 2.44
C GLY A 346 6.28 -1.86 2.09
N ARG A 347 7.06 -2.82 1.61
CA ARG A 347 6.58 -4.11 1.10
C ARG A 347 7.07 -5.32 1.91
N SER A 348 7.66 -5.08 3.08
CA SER A 348 8.21 -6.13 3.94
C SER A 348 7.24 -7.28 4.28
N PRO A 349 5.92 -7.08 4.45
CA PRO A 349 5.02 -8.21 4.70
C PRO A 349 4.92 -9.20 3.54
N PHE A 350 5.30 -8.78 2.33
CA PHE A 350 5.28 -9.63 1.15
C PHE A 350 6.57 -10.40 0.94
N VAL A 351 7.61 -10.23 1.79
CA VAL A 351 8.90 -10.89 1.58
C VAL A 351 8.77 -12.40 1.43
N GLY A 352 7.88 -13.06 2.19
CA GLY A 352 7.65 -14.50 2.08
C GLY A 352 6.93 -14.94 0.80
N MET A 353 6.31 -14.00 0.08
CA MET A 353 5.63 -14.25 -1.19
C MET A 353 6.63 -14.33 -2.36
N ASP A 354 7.91 -14.04 -2.17
CA ASP A 354 8.95 -14.20 -3.20
C ASP A 354 9.09 -15.66 -3.67
N LYS A 355 8.83 -16.61 -2.76
CA LYS A 355 8.99 -18.06 -2.93
C LYS A 355 7.73 -18.81 -3.37
N ILE A 356 6.65 -18.11 -3.72
CA ILE A 356 5.44 -18.82 -4.14
C ILE A 356 5.68 -19.61 -5.43
N LYS A 357 4.98 -20.73 -5.57
CA LYS A 357 4.96 -21.49 -6.82
C LYS A 357 3.89 -20.93 -7.75
N VAL A 358 4.33 -20.34 -8.85
CA VAL A 358 3.49 -19.98 -10.00
C VAL A 358 3.15 -21.21 -10.85
N LEU A 359 2.21 -21.07 -11.79
CA LEU A 359 1.76 -22.18 -12.65
C LEU A 359 2.90 -22.70 -13.55
N ASP A 360 3.23 -23.97 -13.45
CA ASP A 360 4.06 -24.68 -14.42
C ASP A 360 3.13 -25.37 -15.43
N THR A 361 2.92 -24.71 -16.57
CA THR A 361 1.89 -25.10 -17.55
C THR A 361 2.04 -26.52 -18.10
N GLN A 362 3.22 -27.13 -17.97
CA GLN A 362 3.42 -28.51 -18.37
C GLN A 362 3.19 -29.47 -17.22
N SER A 363 4.01 -29.38 -16.16
CA SER A 363 3.95 -30.36 -15.07
C SER A 363 2.65 -30.29 -14.26
N ASP A 364 2.01 -29.11 -14.16
CA ASP A 364 0.70 -29.01 -13.50
C ASP A 364 -0.42 -29.53 -14.40
N PHE A 365 -0.31 -29.42 -15.73
CA PHE A 365 -1.30 -29.95 -16.68
C PHE A 365 -1.24 -31.47 -16.78
N GLU A 366 -0.05 -32.06 -16.70
CA GLU A 366 0.17 -33.51 -16.68
C GLU A 366 -0.48 -34.22 -15.47
N LYS A 367 -0.89 -33.46 -14.44
CA LYS A 367 -1.64 -34.00 -13.28
C LYS A 367 -3.09 -34.36 -13.61
N PHE A 368 -3.65 -33.85 -14.70
CA PHE A 368 -4.96 -34.27 -15.17
C PHE A 368 -4.89 -35.68 -15.78
N THR A 369 -6.01 -36.41 -15.73
CA THR A 369 -6.12 -37.68 -16.46
C THR A 369 -6.10 -37.44 -17.98
N PRO A 370 -5.71 -38.43 -18.80
CA PRO A 370 -5.68 -38.29 -20.25
C PRO A 370 -7.02 -37.81 -20.86
N GLU A 371 -8.15 -38.22 -20.29
CA GLU A 371 -9.49 -37.85 -20.74
C GLU A 371 -9.73 -36.35 -20.55
N VAL A 372 -9.38 -35.79 -19.39
CA VAL A 372 -9.50 -34.35 -19.11
C VAL A 372 -8.53 -33.56 -19.97
N GLN A 373 -7.29 -34.04 -20.16
CA GLN A 373 -6.33 -33.39 -21.05
C GLN A 373 -6.86 -33.32 -22.49
N ASN A 374 -7.47 -34.40 -22.99
CA ASN A 374 -8.05 -34.46 -24.33
C ASN A 374 -9.29 -33.57 -24.47
N LEU A 375 -10.16 -33.53 -23.46
CA LEU A 375 -11.29 -32.58 -23.41
C LEU A 375 -10.79 -31.15 -23.56
N LEU A 376 -9.86 -30.73 -22.70
CA LEU A 376 -9.37 -29.34 -22.67
C LEU A 376 -8.71 -28.92 -24.00
N LYS A 377 -7.92 -29.81 -24.62
CA LYS A 377 -7.34 -29.58 -25.95
C LYS A 377 -8.41 -29.45 -27.04
N THR A 378 -9.49 -30.23 -26.94
CA THR A 378 -10.59 -30.23 -27.91
C THR A 378 -11.40 -28.94 -27.84
N ILE A 379 -11.83 -28.56 -26.63
CA ILE A 379 -12.75 -27.44 -26.44
C ILE A 379 -12.04 -26.07 -26.48
N TYR A 380 -10.73 -26.06 -26.23
CA TYR A 380 -9.85 -24.89 -26.28
C TYR A 380 -8.61 -25.15 -27.16
N PRO A 381 -8.78 -25.26 -28.48
CA PRO A 381 -7.67 -25.54 -29.38
C PRO A 381 -6.59 -24.45 -29.30
N SER A 382 -5.34 -24.85 -29.49
CA SER A 382 -4.20 -23.93 -29.53
C SER A 382 -4.42 -22.85 -30.58
N LYS A 383 -4.17 -21.60 -30.20
CA LYS A 383 -4.25 -20.44 -31.10
C LYS A 383 -2.89 -20.05 -31.68
N ALA A 384 -1.91 -20.96 -31.67
CA ALA A 384 -0.57 -20.69 -32.16
C ALA A 384 -0.61 -20.43 -33.69
N PRO A 385 -0.09 -19.30 -34.18
CA PRO A 385 0.24 -19.13 -35.59
C PRO A 385 1.01 -20.35 -36.14
N LYS A 386 0.71 -20.75 -37.38
CA LYS A 386 1.38 -21.89 -38.06
C LYS A 386 2.90 -21.71 -38.28
N LYS A 387 3.45 -20.53 -38.00
CA LYS A 387 4.84 -20.14 -38.27
C LYS A 387 5.54 -19.62 -37.00
N PHE A 388 5.63 -20.44 -35.95
CA PHE A 388 6.59 -20.16 -34.89
C PHE A 388 7.87 -20.95 -35.12
N GLU A 389 9.00 -20.28 -34.98
CA GLU A 389 10.35 -20.88 -35.10
C GLU A 389 10.86 -21.48 -33.77
N PHE A 390 10.10 -21.40 -32.67
CA PHE A 390 10.56 -21.83 -31.34
C PHE A 390 9.51 -22.62 -30.54
N ASP A 391 9.89 -23.79 -30.00
CA ASP A 391 9.00 -24.67 -29.21
C ASP A 391 8.44 -24.01 -27.93
N LYS A 392 9.17 -23.08 -27.32
CA LYS A 392 8.74 -22.39 -26.09
C LYS A 392 7.63 -21.37 -26.33
N ALA A 393 7.48 -20.88 -27.56
CA ALA A 393 6.43 -19.95 -27.96
C ALA A 393 5.05 -20.59 -27.99
N ILE A 394 5.02 -21.83 -28.46
CA ILE A 394 3.80 -22.63 -28.59
C ILE A 394 3.10 -22.78 -27.23
N LEU A 395 3.86 -22.99 -26.15
CA LEU A 395 3.33 -23.16 -24.80
C LEU A 395 2.50 -21.97 -24.30
N VAL A 396 2.77 -20.76 -24.76
CA VAL A 396 2.00 -19.56 -24.40
C VAL A 396 0.64 -19.50 -25.11
N HIS A 397 0.57 -20.07 -26.31
CA HIS A 397 -0.66 -20.13 -27.11
C HIS A 397 -1.54 -21.34 -26.78
N GLU A 398 -0.99 -22.33 -26.07
CA GLU A 398 -1.69 -23.48 -25.51
C GLU A 398 -2.47 -23.12 -24.23
N THR A 399 -3.39 -22.16 -24.37
CA THR A 399 -4.19 -21.60 -23.26
C THR A 399 -5.02 -22.63 -22.50
N PHE A 400 -5.31 -23.81 -23.09
CA PHE A 400 -5.94 -24.94 -22.39
C PHE A 400 -5.15 -25.38 -21.15
N ARG A 401 -3.83 -25.17 -21.12
CA ARG A 401 -2.98 -25.48 -19.95
C ARG A 401 -3.22 -24.57 -18.77
N ASN A 402 -3.78 -23.36 -18.98
CA ASN A 402 -4.10 -22.43 -17.89
C ASN A 402 -5.14 -23.01 -16.93
N PHE A 403 -5.97 -23.97 -17.39
CA PHE A 403 -6.93 -24.69 -16.55
C PHE A 403 -6.27 -25.60 -15.50
N ALA A 404 -4.96 -25.83 -15.58
CA ALA A 404 -4.19 -26.51 -14.53
C ALA A 404 -3.82 -25.60 -13.35
N TYR A 405 -4.14 -24.30 -13.40
CA TYR A 405 -3.86 -23.35 -12.31
C TYR A 405 -4.29 -23.82 -10.91
N PRO A 406 -5.50 -24.41 -10.72
CA PRO A 406 -5.88 -24.98 -9.43
C PRO A 406 -4.93 -26.08 -8.92
N LEU A 407 -4.26 -26.82 -9.81
CA LEU A 407 -3.44 -27.99 -9.48
C LEU A 407 -1.99 -27.65 -9.10
N LYS A 408 -1.58 -26.37 -9.20
CA LYS A 408 -0.26 -25.94 -8.72
C LYS A 408 -0.14 -26.18 -7.21
N SER A 409 1.09 -26.23 -6.71
CA SER A 409 1.31 -26.40 -5.27
C SER A 409 1.03 -25.10 -4.51
N TRP A 410 -0.07 -25.07 -3.74
CA TRP A 410 -0.46 -23.93 -2.93
C TRP A 410 0.23 -23.84 -1.56
N ARG A 411 0.95 -24.89 -1.13
CA ARG A 411 1.60 -24.94 0.18
C ARG A 411 2.52 -23.74 0.46
N PRO A 412 3.43 -23.32 -0.44
CA PRO A 412 4.27 -22.15 -0.20
C PRO A 412 3.45 -20.85 -0.04
N THR A 413 2.39 -20.70 -0.83
CA THR A 413 1.46 -19.55 -0.73
C THR A 413 0.74 -19.53 0.61
N LEU A 414 0.20 -20.66 1.05
CA LEU A 414 -0.47 -20.76 2.36
C LEU A 414 0.49 -20.51 3.52
N GLN A 415 1.76 -20.92 3.41
CA GLN A 415 2.78 -20.62 4.41
C GLN A 415 3.08 -19.12 4.48
N ALA A 416 3.27 -18.48 3.32
CA ALA A 416 3.55 -17.05 3.24
C ALA A 416 2.38 -16.17 3.74
N LEU A 417 1.14 -16.65 3.59
CA LEU A 417 -0.07 -15.99 4.07
C LEU A 417 -0.41 -16.29 5.54
N ASP A 418 0.37 -17.14 6.22
CA ASP A 418 0.05 -17.65 7.56
C ASP A 418 -1.32 -18.36 7.62
N ALA A 419 -1.62 -19.13 6.56
CA ALA A 419 -2.89 -19.81 6.32
C ALA A 419 -2.70 -21.32 6.11
N SER A 420 -1.64 -21.91 6.66
CA SER A 420 -1.31 -23.34 6.48
C SER A 420 -2.44 -24.27 6.95
N GLY A 421 -3.30 -23.82 7.87
CA GLY A 421 -4.50 -24.55 8.31
C GLY A 421 -5.50 -24.85 7.19
N LEU A 422 -5.48 -24.10 6.08
CA LEU A 422 -6.36 -24.32 4.92
C LEU A 422 -5.88 -25.41 3.97
N SER A 423 -4.72 -26.04 4.21
CA SER A 423 -4.15 -27.00 3.27
C SER A 423 -5.10 -28.13 2.90
N LYS A 424 -5.88 -28.65 3.87
CA LYS A 424 -6.88 -29.71 3.61
C LYS A 424 -8.05 -29.21 2.77
N THR A 425 -8.53 -27.99 3.04
CA THR A 425 -9.62 -27.35 2.28
C THR A 425 -9.20 -27.13 0.82
N VAL A 426 -7.96 -26.65 0.59
CA VAL A 426 -7.44 -26.47 -0.76
C VAL A 426 -7.33 -27.81 -1.48
N SER A 427 -6.80 -28.86 -0.83
CA SER A 427 -6.72 -30.20 -1.44
C SER A 427 -8.09 -30.77 -1.79
N ALA A 428 -9.09 -30.64 -0.90
CA ALA A 428 -10.46 -31.07 -1.20
C ALA A 428 -11.06 -30.32 -2.40
N ALA A 429 -10.82 -29.00 -2.51
CA ALA A 429 -11.25 -28.21 -3.66
C ALA A 429 -10.52 -28.62 -4.96
N GLN A 430 -9.24 -29.01 -4.89
CA GLN A 430 -8.51 -29.56 -6.04
C GLN A 430 -9.11 -30.89 -6.51
N GLU A 431 -9.42 -31.80 -5.58
CA GLU A 431 -10.06 -33.09 -5.88
C GLU A 431 -11.45 -32.91 -6.49
N ALA A 432 -12.28 -32.02 -5.92
CA ALA A 432 -13.59 -31.68 -6.44
C ALA A 432 -13.52 -31.09 -7.86
N TYR A 433 -12.56 -30.19 -8.10
CA TYR A 433 -12.32 -29.60 -9.41
C TYR A 433 -11.94 -30.68 -10.45
N VAL A 434 -11.00 -31.58 -10.12
CA VAL A 434 -10.62 -32.68 -11.03
C VAL A 434 -11.79 -33.60 -11.31
N ALA A 435 -12.52 -34.03 -10.27
CA ALA A 435 -13.70 -34.89 -10.43
C ALA A 435 -14.76 -34.25 -11.34
N LYS A 436 -14.99 -32.94 -11.20
CA LYS A 436 -15.93 -32.20 -12.05
C LYS A 436 -15.49 -32.18 -13.51
N LEU A 437 -14.20 -31.96 -13.79
CA LEU A 437 -13.69 -32.00 -15.15
C LEU A 437 -13.73 -33.41 -15.75
N THR A 438 -13.46 -34.44 -14.96
CA THR A 438 -13.59 -35.84 -15.40
C THR A 438 -15.04 -36.15 -15.81
N GLN A 439 -16.02 -35.69 -15.03
CA GLN A 439 -17.44 -35.85 -15.40
C GLN A 439 -17.78 -35.11 -16.70
N ILE A 440 -17.35 -33.85 -16.85
CA ILE A 440 -17.57 -33.08 -18.08
C ILE A 440 -16.93 -33.78 -19.29
N ALA A 441 -15.74 -34.36 -19.13
CA ALA A 441 -15.07 -35.10 -20.19
C ALA A 441 -15.86 -36.35 -20.61
N ALA A 442 -16.41 -37.09 -19.64
CA ALA A 442 -17.26 -38.24 -19.91
C ALA A 442 -18.56 -37.85 -20.63
N ASP A 443 -19.24 -36.82 -20.13
CA ASP A 443 -20.50 -36.34 -20.71
C ASP A 443 -20.30 -35.82 -22.15
N HIS A 444 -19.20 -35.10 -22.40
CA HIS A 444 -18.84 -34.62 -23.75
C HIS A 444 -18.50 -35.76 -24.69
N ALA A 445 -17.69 -36.73 -24.25
CA ALA A 445 -17.33 -37.90 -25.06
C ALA A 445 -18.54 -38.78 -25.42
N GLN A 446 -19.55 -38.82 -24.55
CA GLN A 446 -20.82 -39.52 -24.79
C GLN A 446 -21.85 -38.69 -25.58
N GLY A 447 -21.51 -37.44 -25.94
CA GLY A 447 -22.42 -36.52 -26.65
C GLY A 447 -23.60 -36.03 -25.81
N GLN A 448 -23.55 -36.17 -24.48
CA GLN A 448 -24.61 -35.70 -23.57
C GLN A 448 -24.60 -34.18 -23.41
N ILE A 449 -23.45 -33.54 -23.63
CA ILE A 449 -23.30 -32.09 -23.64
C ILE A 449 -22.54 -31.63 -24.88
N THR A 450 -22.86 -30.43 -25.37
CA THR A 450 -22.15 -29.82 -26.51
C THR A 450 -20.79 -29.28 -26.10
N THR A 451 -19.96 -28.92 -27.08
CA THR A 451 -18.67 -28.25 -26.84
C THR A 451 -18.87 -26.91 -26.13
N GLU A 452 -19.89 -26.13 -26.47
CA GLU A 452 -20.20 -24.85 -25.84
C GLU A 452 -20.60 -25.05 -24.37
N GLN A 453 -21.43 -26.06 -24.09
CA GLN A 453 -21.79 -26.42 -22.72
C GLN A 453 -20.56 -26.88 -21.92
N ALA A 454 -19.72 -27.75 -22.49
CA ALA A 454 -18.48 -28.18 -21.86
C ALA A 454 -17.55 -27.01 -21.54
N ARG A 455 -17.46 -26.00 -22.42
CA ARG A 455 -16.68 -24.78 -22.19
C ARG A 455 -17.22 -23.97 -21.01
N ALA A 456 -18.51 -23.70 -20.99
CA ALA A 456 -19.16 -22.98 -19.89
C ALA A 456 -18.97 -23.72 -18.56
N LEU A 457 -19.24 -25.03 -18.52
CA LEU A 457 -19.11 -25.86 -17.32
C LEU A 457 -17.66 -25.94 -16.82
N THR A 458 -16.68 -26.06 -17.73
CA THR A 458 -15.25 -26.09 -17.37
C THR A 458 -14.79 -24.76 -16.76
N GLN A 459 -15.23 -23.63 -17.33
CA GLN A 459 -14.94 -22.30 -16.75
C GLN A 459 -15.65 -22.08 -15.42
N GLY A 460 -16.88 -22.58 -15.27
CA GLY A 460 -17.61 -22.58 -14.00
C GLY A 460 -16.87 -23.35 -12.91
N ALA A 461 -16.40 -24.56 -13.21
CA ALA A 461 -15.61 -25.37 -12.29
C ALA A 461 -14.30 -24.67 -11.88
N LEU A 462 -13.61 -24.05 -12.85
CA LEU A 462 -12.42 -23.25 -12.59
C LEU A 462 -12.72 -22.08 -11.63
N SER A 463 -13.80 -21.33 -11.89
CA SER A 463 -14.22 -20.22 -11.04
C SER A 463 -14.58 -20.65 -9.61
N GLN A 464 -15.32 -21.76 -9.48
CA GLN A 464 -15.76 -22.30 -8.19
C GLN A 464 -14.59 -22.68 -7.27
N PHE A 465 -13.49 -23.19 -7.84
CA PHE A 465 -12.27 -23.49 -7.07
C PHE A 465 -11.80 -22.32 -6.19
N ALA A 466 -11.85 -21.07 -6.68
CA ALA A 466 -11.39 -19.91 -5.90
C ALA A 466 -12.22 -19.65 -4.64
N VAL A 467 -13.51 -20.02 -4.67
CA VAL A 467 -14.45 -19.89 -3.55
C VAL A 467 -14.33 -21.10 -2.62
N GLU A 468 -14.39 -22.31 -3.16
CA GLU A 468 -14.36 -23.57 -2.40
C GLU A 468 -13.03 -23.79 -1.66
N SER A 469 -11.92 -23.36 -2.27
CA SER A 469 -10.59 -23.42 -1.64
C SER A 469 -10.38 -22.37 -0.54
N ARG A 470 -11.27 -21.37 -0.44
CA ARG A 470 -11.12 -20.17 0.41
C ARG A 470 -9.85 -19.34 0.15
N LEU A 471 -9.19 -19.56 -0.98
CA LEU A 471 -7.96 -18.82 -1.33
C LEU A 471 -8.26 -17.34 -1.56
N ASN A 472 -9.33 -17.00 -2.30
CA ASN A 472 -9.69 -15.59 -2.51
C ASN A 472 -9.92 -14.86 -1.17
N GLU A 473 -10.70 -15.47 -0.27
CA GLU A 473 -10.95 -14.94 1.08
C GLU A 473 -9.64 -14.76 1.85
N THR A 474 -8.71 -15.70 1.76
CA THR A 474 -7.41 -15.64 2.44
C THR A 474 -6.56 -14.46 1.96
N PHE A 475 -6.51 -14.21 0.65
CA PHE A 475 -5.80 -13.05 0.09
C PHE A 475 -6.45 -11.73 0.50
N VAL A 476 -7.79 -11.66 0.48
CA VAL A 476 -8.55 -10.49 0.97
C VAL A 476 -8.28 -10.25 2.46
N ASN A 477 -8.35 -11.30 3.27
CA ASN A 477 -8.10 -11.24 4.71
C ASN A 477 -6.66 -10.77 4.98
N PHE A 478 -5.67 -11.34 4.31
CA PHE A 478 -4.28 -10.90 4.40
C PHE A 478 -4.17 -9.40 4.10
N GLN A 479 -4.75 -8.92 2.99
CA GLN A 479 -4.74 -7.50 2.64
C GLN A 479 -5.42 -6.62 3.71
N SER A 480 -6.55 -7.05 4.28
CA SER A 480 -7.30 -6.29 5.28
C SER A 480 -6.62 -6.22 6.65
N VAL A 481 -5.88 -7.27 7.04
CA VAL A 481 -5.14 -7.28 8.30
C VAL A 481 -3.78 -6.61 8.16
N LEU A 482 -3.30 -6.29 6.96
CA LEU A 482 -2.01 -5.61 6.80
C LEU A 482 -1.98 -4.23 7.45
N PRO A 483 -2.94 -3.31 7.23
CA PRO A 483 -3.02 -2.06 8.00
C PRO A 483 -2.94 -2.29 9.50
N LYS A 484 -3.64 -3.33 9.97
CA LYS A 484 -3.61 -3.79 11.35
C LYS A 484 -2.22 -4.32 11.74
N ARG A 485 -1.56 -5.20 10.98
CA ARG A 485 -0.19 -5.72 11.23
C ARG A 485 0.89 -4.63 11.20
N TYR A 486 0.76 -3.63 10.33
CA TYR A 486 1.60 -2.43 10.35
C TYR A 486 1.37 -1.60 11.62
N SER A 487 0.14 -1.57 12.14
CA SER A 487 -0.21 -0.91 13.40
C SER A 487 0.04 -1.77 14.67
N GLU A 488 0.12 -3.10 14.53
CA GLU A 488 0.09 -4.08 15.64
C GLU A 488 1.38 -4.86 15.85
N GLY A 489 2.42 -4.67 15.02
CA GLY A 489 3.80 -4.79 15.53
C GLY A 489 4.70 -5.88 14.96
N HIS A 490 4.94 -5.93 13.65
CA HIS A 490 6.12 -6.66 13.11
C HIS A 490 7.14 -5.78 12.36
N THR A 491 6.95 -4.46 12.30
CA THR A 491 7.94 -3.51 11.77
C THR A 491 7.94 -2.16 12.50
N GLY A 492 7.39 -2.10 13.73
CA GLY A 492 6.91 -0.87 14.39
C GLY A 492 7.84 0.35 14.37
N LEU A 493 9.15 0.14 14.24
CA LEU A 493 10.17 1.19 14.12
C LEU A 493 11.06 1.09 12.88
N MET A 494 10.98 0.01 12.09
CA MET A 494 11.78 -0.13 10.87
C MET A 494 11.41 0.91 9.81
N ALA A 495 10.12 1.19 9.64
CA ALA A 495 9.65 2.21 8.68
C ALA A 495 10.04 3.64 9.11
N PRO A 496 9.78 4.08 10.36
CA PRO A 496 10.30 5.36 10.87
C PRO A 496 11.83 5.47 10.77
N ARG A 497 12.56 4.41 11.12
CA ARG A 497 14.03 4.37 11.06
C ARG A 497 14.56 4.50 9.63
N ARG A 498 14.03 3.70 8.69
CA ARG A 498 14.39 3.80 7.27
C ARG A 498 14.04 5.18 6.69
N GLY A 499 12.90 5.74 7.09
CA GLY A 499 12.51 7.10 6.75
C GLY A 499 13.53 8.14 7.26
N LEU A 500 13.99 8.02 8.51
CA LEU A 500 15.03 8.87 9.07
C LEU A 500 16.36 8.71 8.34
N GLU A 501 16.80 7.48 8.06
CA GLU A 501 18.06 7.19 7.34
C GLU A 501 18.09 7.83 5.95
N LEU A 502 16.98 7.76 5.20
CA LEU A 502 16.86 8.42 3.88
C LEU A 502 16.97 9.95 3.98
N ARG A 503 16.30 10.55 4.96
CA ARG A 503 16.34 11.99 5.20
C ARG A 503 17.71 12.46 5.62
N LEU A 504 18.35 11.68 6.49
CA LEU A 504 19.69 11.91 6.98
C LEU A 504 20.72 11.90 5.84
N ALA A 505 20.62 10.96 4.90
CA ALA A 505 21.51 10.91 3.74
C ALA A 505 21.44 12.21 2.92
N SER A 506 20.23 12.72 2.66
CA SER A 506 20.02 14.00 1.97
C SER A 506 20.58 15.17 2.77
N PHE A 507 20.32 15.22 4.08
CA PHE A 507 20.79 16.27 4.98
C PHE A 507 22.32 16.34 5.04
N LYS A 508 22.99 15.17 5.17
CA LYS A 508 24.45 15.05 5.12
C LYS A 508 25.03 15.53 3.80
N ASN A 509 24.44 15.13 2.68
CA ASN A 509 24.95 15.53 1.36
C ASN A 509 24.86 17.06 1.17
N GLN A 510 23.79 17.67 1.67
CA GLN A 510 23.58 19.12 1.61
C GLN A 510 24.57 19.90 2.49
N TRP A 511 24.90 19.35 3.67
CA TRP A 511 25.74 19.99 4.69
C TRP A 511 27.02 19.20 4.97
N LYS A 512 27.66 18.69 3.92
CA LYS A 512 28.78 17.73 4.02
C LYS A 512 29.96 18.20 4.89
N ASP A 513 30.18 19.51 4.96
CA ASP A 513 31.29 20.10 5.73
C ASP A 513 30.88 20.43 7.18
N ASN A 514 29.57 20.43 7.47
CA ASN A 514 28.98 20.81 8.75
C ASN A 514 28.26 19.65 9.45
N VAL A 515 28.04 18.52 8.77
CA VAL A 515 27.27 17.40 9.28
C VAL A 515 28.01 16.08 9.06
N GLN A 516 28.24 15.34 10.14
CA GLN A 516 28.85 14.01 10.11
C GLN A 516 28.08 13.04 11.01
N VAL A 517 27.97 11.78 10.59
CA VAL A 517 27.51 10.69 11.46
C VAL A 517 28.73 9.96 12.00
N ILE A 518 28.81 9.86 13.32
CA ILE A 518 29.84 9.12 14.04
C ILE A 518 29.19 7.84 14.55
N PRO A 519 29.53 6.67 14.01
CA PRO A 519 28.87 5.43 14.37
C PRO A 519 29.32 4.93 15.74
N GLY A 520 28.40 4.31 16.48
CA GLY A 520 28.72 3.53 17.69
C GLY A 520 29.42 4.31 18.81
N VAL A 521 29.09 5.59 18.99
CA VAL A 521 29.61 6.41 20.09
C VAL A 521 29.09 5.85 21.41
N THR A 522 30.00 5.55 22.33
CA THR A 522 29.64 5.00 23.64
C THR A 522 29.18 6.12 24.58
N PHE A 523 28.00 5.93 25.15
CA PHE A 523 27.48 6.76 26.22
C PHE A 523 27.54 6.01 27.54
N LYS A 524 28.16 6.64 28.55
CA LYS A 524 28.31 6.09 29.89
C LYS A 524 27.23 6.68 30.78
N TYR A 525 26.37 5.81 31.29
CA TYR A 525 25.31 6.18 32.20
C TYR A 525 25.48 5.47 33.55
N ARG A 526 25.25 6.22 34.63
CA ARG A 526 25.36 5.70 36.00
C ARG A 526 24.10 6.05 36.79
N ASP A 527 23.43 5.02 37.30
CA ASP A 527 22.35 5.14 38.28
C ASP A 527 22.75 4.39 39.56
N GLY A 528 23.16 5.14 40.59
CA GLY A 528 23.74 4.55 41.80
C GLY A 528 24.98 3.70 41.49
N GLU A 529 24.91 2.41 41.80
CA GLU A 529 25.96 1.42 41.50
C GLU A 529 25.87 0.85 40.08
N GLN A 530 24.71 0.96 39.42
CA GLN A 530 24.53 0.45 38.07
C GLN A 530 25.25 1.34 37.06
N LYS A 531 26.06 0.71 36.21
CA LYS A 531 26.76 1.36 35.10
C LYS A 531 26.27 0.71 33.81
N THR A 532 25.70 1.50 32.91
CA THR A 532 25.36 1.05 31.57
C THR A 532 26.22 1.79 30.55
N ASN A 533 26.73 1.03 29.59
CA ASN A 533 27.37 1.57 28.40
C ASN A 533 26.45 1.24 27.23
N THR A 534 26.08 2.25 26.47
CA THR A 534 25.25 2.07 25.29
C THR A 534 25.85 2.80 24.12
N ASP A 535 25.97 2.11 23.00
CA ASP A 535 26.49 2.70 21.78
C ASP A 535 25.34 3.30 20.96
N ARG A 536 25.51 4.51 20.47
CA ARG A 536 24.55 5.20 19.60
C ARG A 536 25.28 5.89 18.46
N ASP A 537 24.61 5.99 17.32
CA ASP A 537 25.11 6.86 16.27
C ASP A 537 24.90 8.32 16.69
N VAL A 538 25.95 9.13 16.51
CA VAL A 538 25.89 10.57 16.79
C VAL A 538 25.85 11.33 15.47
N LEU A 539 24.77 12.09 15.26
CA LEU A 539 24.71 13.09 14.21
C LEU A 539 25.34 14.38 14.72
N MET A 540 26.62 14.58 14.41
CA MET A 540 27.35 15.80 14.71
C MET A 540 26.94 16.90 13.73
N ILE A 541 26.54 18.05 14.26
CA ILE A 541 26.11 19.22 13.51
C ILE A 541 26.92 20.43 14.00
N SER A 542 27.81 20.92 13.14
CA SER A 542 28.69 22.05 13.39
C SER A 542 28.13 23.32 12.75
N THR A 543 28.05 24.41 13.51
CA THR A 543 27.73 25.74 12.97
C THR A 543 28.99 26.55 12.62
N ASP A 544 30.18 25.95 12.73
CA ASP A 544 31.44 26.63 12.45
C ASP A 544 31.51 27.09 10.99
N GLY A 545 32.05 28.30 10.79
CA GLY A 545 32.17 28.91 9.46
C GLY A 545 30.84 29.31 8.79
N LEU A 546 29.68 29.12 9.42
CA LEU A 546 28.38 29.49 8.84
C LEU A 546 27.96 30.91 9.23
N SER A 547 27.42 31.66 8.28
CA SER A 547 26.70 32.91 8.56
C SER A 547 25.37 32.65 9.29
N ALA A 548 24.81 33.67 9.95
CA ALA A 548 23.52 33.56 10.65
C ALA A 548 22.38 33.06 9.75
N ALA A 549 22.35 33.47 8.47
CA ALA A 549 21.37 32.99 7.49
C ALA A 549 21.57 31.50 7.15
N GLN A 550 22.82 31.05 7.04
CA GLN A 550 23.12 29.64 6.81
C GLN A 550 22.81 28.78 8.03
N VAL A 551 23.06 29.27 9.25
CA VAL A 551 22.65 28.59 10.49
C VAL A 551 21.13 28.44 10.53
N SER A 552 20.37 29.50 10.23
CA SER A 552 18.90 29.45 10.15
C SER A 552 18.41 28.45 9.09
N LYS A 553 19.12 28.33 7.96
CA LYS A 553 18.80 27.35 6.93
C LYS A 553 19.12 25.92 7.39
N LEU A 554 20.29 25.70 8.01
CA LEU A 554 20.71 24.41 8.55
C LEU A 554 19.71 23.91 9.60
N GLU A 555 19.23 24.80 10.47
CA GLU A 555 18.16 24.52 11.43
C GLU A 555 16.90 24.01 10.75
N LYS A 556 16.44 24.73 9.72
CA LYS A 556 15.23 24.34 8.98
C LYS A 556 15.40 22.98 8.30
N ASP A 557 16.53 22.75 7.64
CA ASP A 557 16.80 21.48 6.96
C ASP A 557 16.93 20.32 7.98
N TYR A 558 17.50 20.59 9.16
CA TYR A 558 17.54 19.63 10.27
C TYR A 558 16.12 19.28 10.73
N LEU A 559 15.28 20.29 10.96
CA LEU A 559 13.89 20.09 11.34
C LEU A 559 13.14 19.26 10.32
N ASP A 560 13.22 19.61 9.03
CA ASP A 560 12.60 18.86 7.94
C ASP A 560 13.08 17.39 7.88
N MET A 561 14.31 17.12 8.36
CA MET A 561 14.88 15.77 8.47
C MET A 561 14.31 14.99 9.67
N ILE A 562 14.01 15.63 10.80
CA ILE A 562 13.52 14.96 12.03
C ILE A 562 12.01 15.09 12.28
N THR A 563 11.25 15.93 11.58
CA THR A 563 9.84 16.23 11.95
C THR A 563 8.85 15.08 11.78
N ILE A 564 9.15 14.09 10.92
CA ILE A 564 8.22 13.01 10.58
C ILE A 564 8.50 11.79 11.47
N GLN A 565 7.49 11.36 12.23
CA GLN A 565 7.55 10.15 13.07
C GLN A 565 8.72 10.14 14.07
N ALA A 566 9.15 11.32 14.50
CA ALA A 566 10.12 11.44 15.56
C ALA A 566 9.77 12.62 16.48
N MET A 567 10.25 12.50 17.70
CA MET A 567 10.27 13.57 18.68
C MET A 567 11.69 13.71 19.22
N THR A 568 12.07 14.91 19.63
CA THR A 568 13.41 15.15 20.15
C THR A 568 13.38 15.87 21.50
N PHE A 569 14.46 15.69 22.25
CA PHE A 569 14.62 16.26 23.58
C PHE A 569 15.93 17.05 23.63
N PRO A 570 15.92 18.35 23.29
CA PRO A 570 17.14 19.15 23.31
C PRO A 570 17.67 19.35 24.76
N LEU A 571 18.94 19.02 24.98
CA LEU A 571 19.64 19.02 26.29
C LEU A 571 20.90 19.87 26.24
N LYS A 572 20.95 20.91 27.07
CA LYS A 572 22.18 21.68 27.30
C LYS A 572 23.08 20.94 28.31
N GLU A 573 24.37 21.31 28.36
CA GLU A 573 25.34 20.73 29.31
C GLU A 573 24.90 20.86 30.78
N ARG A 574 24.08 21.86 31.10
CA ARG A 574 23.43 21.99 32.41
C ARG A 574 21.94 21.74 32.27
N ALA A 575 21.38 21.00 33.23
CA ALA A 575 19.95 20.73 33.29
C ALA A 575 19.16 22.05 33.22
N SER A 576 18.32 22.16 32.21
CA SER A 576 17.38 23.26 32.00
C SER A 576 16.00 22.67 31.80
N HIS A 577 14.94 23.49 31.73
CA HIS A 577 13.58 23.00 31.57
C HIS A 577 13.42 22.01 30.40
N THR A 578 12.60 20.96 30.56
CA THR A 578 12.35 19.99 29.48
C THR A 578 11.74 20.68 28.27
N LEU A 579 12.45 20.62 27.15
CA LEU A 579 11.95 21.01 25.85
C LEU A 579 11.66 19.73 25.07
N VAL A 580 10.48 19.66 24.45
CA VAL A 580 10.10 18.53 23.60
C VAL A 580 9.74 19.05 22.23
N GLN A 581 10.41 18.55 21.20
CA GLN A 581 10.05 18.89 19.84
C GLN A 581 9.10 17.84 19.26
N VAL A 582 7.97 18.30 18.72
CA VAL A 582 7.03 17.48 17.95
C VAL A 582 6.54 18.31 16.77
N ASP A 583 6.55 17.75 15.55
CA ASP A 583 6.09 18.44 14.33
C ASP A 583 6.70 19.85 14.14
N GLY A 584 8.02 19.95 14.34
CA GLY A 584 8.79 21.18 14.14
C GLY A 584 8.53 22.28 15.17
N LYS A 585 7.74 22.01 16.22
CA LYS A 585 7.44 22.96 17.30
C LYS A 585 8.02 22.48 18.60
N VAL A 586 8.54 23.42 19.40
CA VAL A 586 9.01 23.14 20.75
C VAL A 586 7.88 23.37 21.74
N TYR A 587 7.59 22.35 22.53
CA TYR A 587 6.61 22.36 23.60
C TYR A 587 7.27 22.32 24.97
N ASN A 588 6.73 23.11 25.88
CA ASN A 588 7.19 23.24 27.26
C ASN A 588 5.96 23.51 28.16
N PHE A 589 5.77 22.65 29.17
CA PHE A 589 4.73 22.80 30.18
C PHE A 589 5.38 22.78 31.58
N GLY A 590 5.20 23.81 32.41
CA GLY A 590 5.93 23.96 33.68
C GLY A 590 5.10 24.35 34.91
N TYR A 591 5.74 24.24 36.09
CA TYR A 591 5.24 24.65 37.41
C TYR A 591 5.55 26.13 37.73
N ASN A 592 4.70 26.77 38.54
CA ASN A 592 4.81 28.17 38.98
C ASN A 592 5.15 28.25 40.48
N PRO A 593 6.21 28.99 40.86
CA PRO A 593 5.94 30.31 41.47
C PRO A 593 6.74 31.46 40.86
N ILE A 594 7.54 31.22 39.81
CA ILE A 594 8.35 32.24 39.15
C ILE A 594 7.49 32.98 38.11
N GLN A 595 7.14 34.24 38.39
CA GLN A 595 6.21 35.09 37.63
C GLN A 595 6.49 35.22 36.11
N TYR A 596 7.66 34.82 35.61
CA TYR A 596 8.01 34.85 34.19
C TYR A 596 7.70 33.55 33.40
N PHE A 597 7.25 32.46 34.04
CA PHE A 597 7.03 31.15 33.38
C PHE A 597 5.57 30.67 33.32
N SER A 598 4.59 31.54 33.58
CA SER A 598 3.18 31.17 33.78
C SER A 598 2.39 30.75 32.53
N LYS A 599 3.01 30.66 31.36
CA LYS A 599 2.30 30.39 30.10
C LYS A 599 2.91 29.17 29.42
N PHE A 600 2.03 28.29 28.93
CA PHE A 600 2.33 27.38 27.84
C PHE A 600 3.21 28.12 26.81
N ARG A 601 4.45 27.65 26.61
CA ARG A 601 5.33 28.21 25.60
C ARG A 601 5.41 27.23 24.44
N THR A 602 4.80 27.61 23.33
CA THR A 602 5.21 27.15 22.01
C THR A 602 6.23 28.14 21.49
N GLY A 603 7.40 27.63 21.12
CA GLY A 603 8.42 28.42 20.45
C GLY A 603 8.84 27.76 19.15
N ASP A 604 9.37 28.57 18.25
CA ASP A 604 10.13 28.05 17.12
C ASP A 604 11.40 27.38 17.66
N TYR A 605 11.80 26.31 16.99
CA TYR A 605 13.07 25.68 17.28
C TYR A 605 14.21 26.63 16.86
N ALA A 606 15.25 26.70 17.69
CA ALA A 606 16.48 27.42 17.39
C ALA A 606 17.67 26.49 17.62
N ALA A 607 18.72 26.57 16.78
CA ALA A 607 19.96 25.88 17.04
C ALA A 607 20.55 26.35 18.36
N ALA A 608 21.32 25.47 18.98
CA ALA A 608 22.06 25.86 20.16
C ALA A 608 23.19 26.81 19.76
N SER A 609 23.29 27.95 20.42
CA SER A 609 24.47 28.82 20.38
C SER A 609 25.66 28.23 21.14
N SER A 610 25.53 27.01 21.65
CA SER A 610 26.49 26.28 22.49
C SER A 610 26.37 24.78 22.21
N ARG A 611 27.20 23.96 22.85
CA ARG A 611 27.06 22.50 22.79
C ARG A 611 25.65 22.06 23.23
N ARG A 612 25.02 21.15 22.50
CA ARG A 612 23.69 20.58 22.83
C ARG A 612 23.59 19.13 22.35
N LEU A 613 23.10 18.26 23.22
CA LEU A 613 22.71 16.89 22.87
C LEU A 613 21.20 16.80 22.67
N GLU A 614 20.76 15.96 21.74
CA GLU A 614 19.36 15.88 21.38
C GLU A 614 19.01 14.45 20.95
N PRO A 615 18.45 13.63 21.85
CA PRO A 615 18.03 12.27 21.54
C PRO A 615 16.87 12.30 20.55
N ILE A 616 16.98 11.49 19.49
CA ILE A 616 15.93 11.35 18.47
C ILE A 616 15.12 10.11 18.80
N VAL A 617 13.90 10.32 19.31
CA VAL A 617 12.98 9.24 19.65
C VAL A 617 12.06 8.98 18.45
N LEU A 618 12.12 7.77 17.92
CA LEU A 618 11.24 7.31 16.86
C LEU A 618 9.87 6.91 17.41
N LEU A 619 8.84 7.40 16.73
CA LEU A 619 7.44 7.09 17.00
C LEU A 619 6.88 6.25 15.85
N SER A 620 6.04 5.28 16.20
CA SER A 620 5.12 4.71 15.22
C SER A 620 4.13 5.79 14.78
N ARG A 621 3.46 5.58 13.64
CA ARG A 621 2.47 6.57 13.16
C ARG A 621 1.31 6.76 14.16
N LEU A 622 0.87 5.68 14.80
CA LEU A 622 -0.18 5.77 15.81
C LEU A 622 0.28 6.59 17.02
N GLU A 623 1.52 6.38 17.48
CA GLU A 623 2.11 7.14 18.59
C GLU A 623 2.28 8.63 18.24
N GLU A 624 2.67 8.96 17.01
CA GLU A 624 2.76 10.35 16.52
C GLU A 624 1.38 11.04 16.51
N VAL A 625 0.35 10.35 15.99
CA VAL A 625 -1.04 10.85 15.99
C VAL A 625 -1.54 11.03 17.42
N ASN A 626 -1.30 10.04 18.28
CA ASN A 626 -1.70 10.11 19.69
C ASN A 626 -0.97 11.21 20.45
N MET A 627 0.32 11.42 20.19
CA MET A 627 1.09 12.53 20.77
C MET A 627 0.54 13.88 20.32
N THR A 628 0.23 14.03 19.03
CA THR A 628 -0.37 15.26 18.49
C THR A 628 -1.72 15.53 19.12
N LYS A 629 -2.58 14.51 19.23
CA LYS A 629 -3.89 14.59 19.89
C LYS A 629 -3.77 14.92 21.38
N TYR A 630 -2.81 14.29 22.07
CA TYR A 630 -2.54 14.56 23.48
C TYR A 630 -2.12 16.01 23.70
N ILE A 631 -1.18 16.53 22.89
CA ILE A 631 -0.77 17.95 22.94
C ILE A 631 -1.96 18.88 22.64
N ALA A 632 -2.78 18.56 21.64
CA ALA A 632 -3.97 19.34 21.32
C ALA A 632 -4.95 19.40 22.52
N ASN A 633 -5.25 18.27 23.13
CA ASN A 633 -6.11 18.22 24.31
C ASN A 633 -5.55 19.06 25.48
N ILE A 634 -4.23 19.03 25.71
CA ILE A 634 -3.59 19.85 26.73
C ILE A 634 -3.76 21.34 26.43
N LYS A 635 -3.62 21.73 25.15
CA LYS A 635 -3.81 23.13 24.72
C LYS A 635 -5.26 23.59 24.94
N ASP A 636 -6.21 22.71 24.64
CA ASP A 636 -7.63 23.02 24.76
C ASP A 636 -8.05 23.11 26.24
N ASN A 637 -7.63 22.15 27.07
CA ASN A 637 -7.94 22.17 28.50
C ASN A 637 -6.85 21.50 29.35
N LYS A 638 -5.77 22.25 29.62
CA LYS A 638 -4.64 21.80 30.44
C LYS A 638 -5.08 21.23 31.80
N ASN A 639 -6.04 21.85 32.46
CA ASN A 639 -6.46 21.44 33.80
C ASN A 639 -7.22 20.11 33.77
N ALA A 640 -8.02 19.86 32.73
CA ALA A 640 -8.70 18.57 32.56
C ALA A 640 -7.71 17.44 32.26
N VAL A 641 -6.70 17.72 31.42
CA VAL A 641 -5.75 16.70 30.96
C VAL A 641 -4.60 16.48 31.92
N LEU A 642 -3.90 17.53 32.39
CA LEU A 642 -2.68 17.41 33.21
C LEU A 642 -2.90 17.75 34.69
N GLY A 643 -3.94 18.52 35.00
CA GLY A 643 -4.21 18.96 36.37
C GLY A 643 -3.19 19.97 36.88
N ARG A 644 -2.87 19.89 38.17
CA ARG A 644 -1.91 20.80 38.82
C ARG A 644 -0.49 20.41 38.43
N PHE A 645 0.39 21.42 38.40
CA PHE A 645 1.83 21.19 38.31
C PHE A 645 2.47 21.27 39.71
N ARG A 646 3.62 20.63 39.93
CA ARG A 646 4.50 20.75 41.11
C ARG A 646 5.98 20.68 40.68
N LEU A 647 6.90 21.00 41.58
CA LEU A 647 8.34 20.90 41.31
C LEU A 647 8.77 19.44 41.14
N GLU A 648 8.31 18.59 42.06
CA GLU A 648 8.71 17.19 42.12
C GLU A 648 8.11 16.42 40.95
N GLY A 649 6.81 16.60 40.67
CA GLY A 649 6.08 15.79 39.69
C GLY A 649 5.87 14.35 40.16
N ASP A 650 4.74 13.75 39.81
CA ASP A 650 4.44 12.35 40.12
C ASP A 650 4.19 11.56 38.83
N PRO A 651 5.00 10.52 38.55
CA PRO A 651 4.94 9.73 37.32
C PRO A 651 3.67 8.87 37.20
N ARG A 652 2.91 8.72 38.29
CA ARG A 652 1.65 7.96 38.31
C ARG A 652 0.53 8.83 37.75
N THR A 653 0.26 8.66 36.47
CA THR A 653 -0.80 9.36 35.76
C THR A 653 -2.00 8.45 35.48
N HIS A 654 -3.15 9.05 35.21
CA HIS A 654 -4.36 8.35 34.79
C HIS A 654 -4.24 7.63 33.43
N GLY A 655 -3.22 7.95 32.62
CA GLY A 655 -2.87 7.20 31.43
C GLY A 655 -3.88 7.28 30.28
N LYS A 656 -4.67 8.36 30.18
CA LYS A 656 -5.58 8.59 29.04
C LYS A 656 -5.22 9.87 28.29
N ILE A 657 -5.38 9.85 26.97
CA ILE A 657 -5.03 10.97 26.06
C ILE A 657 -5.82 12.26 26.40
N ASP A 658 -7.00 12.14 26.99
CA ASP A 658 -7.87 13.24 27.42
C ASP A 658 -7.87 13.46 28.95
N ASN A 659 -7.19 12.61 29.70
CA ASN A 659 -7.09 12.66 31.16
C ASN A 659 -5.83 11.93 31.60
N ASN A 660 -4.73 12.67 31.67
CA ASN A 660 -3.42 12.21 32.13
C ASN A 660 -3.00 12.92 33.43
N LYS A 661 -3.98 13.23 34.28
CA LYS A 661 -3.73 13.86 35.57
C LYS A 661 -2.88 12.93 36.43
N SER A 662 -1.98 13.54 37.18
CA SER A 662 -1.16 12.88 38.19
C SER A 662 -1.76 13.13 39.58
N GLU A 663 -1.67 12.15 40.49
CA GLU A 663 -2.21 12.25 41.86
C GLU A 663 -1.60 13.44 42.61
N CYS A 664 -0.29 13.59 42.54
CA CYS A 664 0.43 14.69 43.21
C CYS A 664 0.69 15.88 42.26
N GLY A 665 0.43 15.73 40.96
CA GLY A 665 0.59 16.78 39.96
C GLY A 665 1.80 16.55 39.05
N ASN A 666 1.75 17.15 37.87
CA ASN A 666 2.78 17.01 36.85
C ASN A 666 3.95 17.99 37.03
N ASN A 667 5.10 17.74 36.44
CA ASN A 667 6.15 18.74 36.29
C ASN A 667 6.58 18.87 34.82
N CYS A 668 7.70 19.53 34.57
CA CYS A 668 8.21 19.75 33.22
C CYS A 668 8.53 18.50 32.41
N THR A 669 8.75 17.38 33.10
CA THR A 669 9.20 16.12 32.53
C THR A 669 8.08 15.07 32.59
N THR A 670 7.32 14.99 33.69
CA THR A 670 6.30 13.94 33.87
C THR A 670 5.15 14.01 32.86
N TRP A 671 4.77 15.21 32.39
CA TRP A 671 3.65 15.34 31.44
C TRP A 671 3.91 14.62 30.12
N VAL A 672 5.18 14.56 29.69
CA VAL A 672 5.60 13.92 28.44
C VAL A 672 6.04 12.48 28.68
N THR A 673 6.75 12.18 29.76
CA THR A 673 7.15 10.78 30.05
C THR A 673 5.93 9.91 30.33
N GLY A 674 4.91 10.46 30.99
CA GLY A 674 3.63 9.84 31.25
C GLY A 674 2.64 9.90 30.08
N ALA A 675 3.00 10.46 28.92
CA ALA A 675 2.08 10.64 27.80
C ALA A 675 1.56 9.28 27.27
N PRO A 676 0.25 9.00 27.31
CA PRO A 676 -0.33 7.69 27.00
C PRO A 676 -0.53 7.53 25.48
N ILE A 677 0.56 7.46 24.75
CA ILE A 677 0.57 7.49 23.28
C ILE A 677 0.63 6.09 22.65
N GLY A 678 0.94 5.07 23.44
CA GLY A 678 0.93 3.68 22.98
C GLY A 678 -0.46 3.21 22.58
N LYS A 679 -0.52 2.10 21.85
CA LYS A 679 -1.76 1.53 21.30
C LYS A 679 -2.80 1.27 22.39
N ASN A 680 -2.37 0.82 23.56
CA ASN A 680 -3.22 0.50 24.71
C ASN A 680 -3.11 1.58 25.82
N GLY A 681 -2.61 2.77 25.50
CA GLY A 681 -2.37 3.84 26.46
C GLY A 681 -1.05 3.68 27.25
N GLU A 682 -0.10 2.89 26.73
CA GLU A 682 1.25 2.82 27.28
C GLU A 682 1.88 4.22 27.27
N SER A 683 2.63 4.54 28.33
CA SER A 683 3.28 5.85 28.43
C SER A 683 4.53 5.91 27.55
N LEU A 684 4.96 7.11 27.16
CA LEU A 684 6.19 7.28 26.39
C LEU A 684 7.40 6.60 27.08
N VAL A 685 7.56 6.76 28.40
CA VAL A 685 8.67 6.13 29.13
C VAL A 685 8.65 4.59 29.04
N TRP A 686 7.45 3.99 29.00
CA TRP A 686 7.29 2.56 28.79
C TRP A 686 7.72 2.18 27.38
N LEU A 687 7.25 2.91 26.37
CA LEU A 687 7.62 2.66 24.97
C LEU A 687 9.13 2.75 24.74
N LEU A 688 9.86 3.53 25.54
CA LEU A 688 11.32 3.66 25.53
C LEU A 688 12.05 2.51 26.25
N GLY A 689 11.34 1.61 26.90
CA GLY A 689 11.89 0.47 27.65
C GLY A 689 12.09 0.73 29.15
N GLY A 690 11.55 1.83 29.68
CA GLY A 690 11.56 2.14 31.11
C GLY A 690 10.30 1.65 31.84
N ASP A 691 10.28 1.84 33.16
CA ASP A 691 9.10 1.57 34.00
C ASP A 691 8.55 2.90 34.57
N ARG A 692 7.21 3.01 34.62
CA ARG A 692 6.49 4.11 35.29
C ARG A 692 6.87 4.24 36.77
N THR A 693 7.39 3.18 37.38
CA THR A 693 7.82 3.18 38.79
C THR A 693 9.19 3.82 39.03
N VAL A 694 9.97 4.16 38.00
CA VAL A 694 11.28 4.84 38.14
C VAL A 694 11.02 6.34 38.22
N PRO A 695 10.85 6.93 39.43
CA PRO A 695 10.28 8.26 39.55
C PRO A 695 11.31 9.30 39.16
N TRP A 696 12.57 9.08 39.53
CA TRP A 696 13.62 10.07 39.37
C TRP A 696 13.82 10.44 37.90
N VAL A 697 14.00 9.53 36.94
CA VAL A 697 14.15 9.87 35.49
C VAL A 697 13.04 10.82 35.00
N GLN A 698 11.82 10.61 35.50
CA GLN A 698 10.64 11.32 35.05
C GLN A 698 10.45 12.68 35.73
N GLN A 699 11.27 13.01 36.72
CA GLN A 699 11.17 14.25 37.51
C GLN A 699 12.18 15.32 37.08
N ASN A 700 13.19 14.99 36.26
CA ASN A 700 14.20 15.95 35.85
C ASN A 700 14.56 15.83 34.35
N PRO A 701 14.61 16.94 33.61
CA PRO A 701 14.97 16.96 32.19
C PRO A 701 16.35 16.37 31.88
N GLY A 702 17.34 16.70 32.71
CA GLY A 702 18.69 16.19 32.57
C GLY A 702 18.72 14.68 32.75
N TRP A 703 18.03 14.16 33.78
CA TRP A 703 17.97 12.72 34.04
C TRP A 703 17.24 11.96 32.92
N LEU A 704 16.11 12.48 32.42
CA LEU A 704 15.43 11.92 31.26
C LEU A 704 16.35 11.85 30.04
N GLY A 705 17.05 12.94 29.76
CA GLY A 705 18.00 13.03 28.66
C GLY A 705 19.12 12.01 28.75
N SER A 706 19.81 11.97 29.89
CA SER A 706 20.89 11.00 30.16
C SER A 706 20.40 9.57 30.02
N TRP A 707 19.22 9.27 30.56
CA TRP A 707 18.63 7.93 30.51
C TRP A 707 18.24 7.51 29.08
N MET A 708 17.67 8.42 28.28
CA MET A 708 17.32 8.12 26.88
C MET A 708 18.54 7.77 26.04
N VAL A 709 19.64 8.48 26.25
CA VAL A 709 20.89 8.24 25.53
C VAL A 709 21.62 7.00 26.05
N GLY A 710 21.58 6.79 27.37
CA GLY A 710 22.37 5.78 28.08
C GLY A 710 21.67 4.44 28.33
N THR A 711 20.36 4.34 28.11
CA THR A 711 19.57 3.18 28.54
C THR A 711 18.36 2.85 27.65
N ALA A 712 17.67 3.85 27.06
CA ALA A 712 16.48 3.56 26.24
C ALA A 712 16.78 2.68 25.03
N SER A 713 15.82 1.90 24.55
CA SER A 713 16.03 0.93 23.45
C SER A 713 16.65 1.58 22.20
N LEU A 714 17.64 0.89 21.61
CA LEU A 714 18.26 1.25 20.32
C LEU A 714 17.26 1.39 19.17
N GLU A 715 16.17 0.62 19.22
CA GLU A 715 15.14 0.70 18.19
C GLU A 715 14.38 2.03 18.27
N ARG A 716 14.22 2.56 19.49
CA ARG A 716 13.46 3.77 19.79
C ARG A 716 14.33 5.02 19.71
N VAL A 717 15.57 4.94 20.16
CA VAL A 717 16.54 6.04 20.13
C VAL A 717 17.76 5.57 19.35
N PRO A 718 17.67 5.44 18.01
CA PRO A 718 18.78 4.94 17.21
C PRO A 718 19.93 5.95 17.08
N MET A 719 19.65 7.23 17.29
CA MET A 719 20.57 8.33 16.99
C MET A 719 20.41 9.48 17.99
N VAL A 720 21.52 10.17 18.23
CA VAL A 720 21.57 11.40 19.04
C VAL A 720 22.16 12.52 18.20
N ALA A 721 21.46 13.63 18.07
CA ALA A 721 22.03 14.82 17.45
C ALA A 721 22.91 15.57 18.45
N TYR A 722 24.07 16.01 17.99
CA TYR A 722 25.05 16.75 18.78
C TYR A 722 25.40 18.05 18.05
N TRP A 723 24.90 19.16 18.56
CA TRP A 723 25.17 20.50 18.03
C TRP A 723 26.43 21.08 18.68
N THR A 724 27.28 21.72 17.88
CA THR A 724 28.50 22.37 18.37
C THR A 724 28.84 23.62 17.55
N PRO A 725 29.33 24.70 18.19
CA PRO A 725 29.87 25.85 17.46
C PRO A 725 31.30 25.62 16.94
N LYS A 726 31.96 24.52 17.34
CA LYS A 726 33.31 24.15 16.88
C LYS A 726 33.25 23.43 15.55
N SER A 727 34.34 23.45 14.78
CA SER A 727 34.49 22.54 13.64
C SER A 727 34.34 21.09 14.07
N ILE A 728 33.88 20.22 13.16
CA ILE A 728 33.76 18.78 13.39
C ILE A 728 35.08 18.19 13.90
N GLN A 729 36.21 18.57 13.28
CA GLN A 729 37.53 18.05 13.65
C GLN A 729 37.98 18.47 15.06
N ASN A 730 37.72 19.71 15.47
CA ASN A 730 38.05 20.17 16.81
C ASN A 730 37.13 19.51 17.85
N SER A 731 35.84 19.35 17.52
CA SER A 731 34.90 18.67 18.41
C SER A 731 35.26 17.20 18.63
N LEU A 732 35.64 16.46 17.58
CA LEU A 732 36.11 15.08 17.69
C LEU A 732 37.35 14.93 18.58
N LYS A 733 38.23 15.93 18.63
CA LYS A 733 39.45 15.90 19.48
C LYS A 733 39.17 16.28 20.93
N GLU A 734 38.32 17.28 21.14
CA GLU A 734 38.13 17.90 22.46
C GLU A 734 36.96 17.30 23.23
N ASP A 735 35.89 16.94 22.52
CA ASP A 735 34.62 16.53 23.14
C ASP A 735 34.48 14.99 23.18
N PHE A 736 35.36 14.23 22.54
CA PHE A 736 35.35 12.76 22.50
C PHE A 736 36.69 12.18 23.00
N THR A 737 36.64 11.03 23.66
CA THR A 737 37.82 10.25 24.08
C THR A 737 37.52 8.77 23.86
N ASP A 738 38.33 8.08 23.06
CA ASP A 738 38.14 6.65 22.72
C ASP A 738 36.71 6.32 22.27
N ASN A 739 36.17 7.14 21.35
CA ASN A 739 34.78 7.06 20.85
C ASN A 739 33.69 7.21 21.95
N THR A 740 34.04 7.64 23.15
CA THR A 740 33.12 8.05 24.21
C THR A 740 32.90 9.56 24.11
N LEU A 741 31.65 10.01 24.12
CA LEU A 741 31.36 11.45 24.23
C LEU A 741 31.60 11.90 25.68
N ASN A 742 32.47 12.89 25.86
CA ASN A 742 32.69 13.57 27.14
C ASN A 742 31.54 14.55 27.38
N TRP A 743 30.48 14.03 28.00
CA TRP A 743 29.33 14.80 28.44
C TRP A 743 29.09 14.56 29.93
N ASP A 744 29.01 15.63 30.71
CA ASP A 744 28.75 15.50 32.14
C ASP A 744 27.26 15.24 32.37
N PHE A 745 26.93 13.96 32.55
CA PHE A 745 25.59 13.53 32.94
C PHE A 745 25.41 13.49 34.47
N ASN A 746 26.39 13.94 35.27
CA ASN A 746 26.36 13.74 36.73
C ASN A 746 25.31 14.60 37.45
N ARG A 747 24.76 13.97 38.49
CA ARG A 747 23.68 14.40 39.39
C ARG A 747 24.13 15.36 40.51
N LYS A 748 25.05 16.31 40.29
CA LYS A 748 25.41 17.21 41.42
C LYS A 748 24.25 18.10 41.82
#